data_AF-A0AAU9CAX9-F1
#
_entry.id   AF-A0AAU9CAX9-F1
#
_cell.length_a   1.000
_cell.length_b   1.000
_cell.length_c   1.000
_cell.angle_alpha   90.00
_cell.angle_beta   90.00
_cell.angle_gamma   90.00
#
_symmetry.space_group_name_H-M   'P 1'
#
loop_
_entity.id
_entity.type
_entity.pdbx_description
1 polymer ?
#
loop_
_entity_poly.entity_id
_entity_poly.type
_entity_poly.pdbx_seq_one_letter_code
_entity_poly.pdbx_strand_id
1 'polypeptide(L)'
;MPDTPQLHCPASWSDLAELLGSPEVSGTMALPAVVYADTPVTIPEGARIDLLCCATRLRVAPGVKTLFSVPASATLHVAGSIILEPPFPAGESLFSVAPEGLLELDVALLAKAPKAKEELPQGSVVECEGTLVMGHCAAIEGWQVKPQDDKASGCAVRVSGENAKFFMGGGRITNCSTAQASSAVPGAAVQILEGACFTMSGGTIANNNREGSEARPFGGGVYCDHAAFKMTGGTIEGNAATHGGGVYCVGKGSVDVSGGRITANEADHRGGGIYSTGEVMLAGGDVSHNSAAMGGGVFNSGRLQEAGAVIVANEADSGAGIYNRGSLAMEGGSIVKNAAEGTQGSGGGVFNTGRLSLADGTIAGNCALYTGGGVFNTRTGSIEIAGAGLSRNRALYGGGIYNASGRVHITQGDIVDNQANSTQYGGGGIYNTGKLECVSATIVHNASQGMGGGIYNTGTVLLGSSGLSHNAAQNGGGVFNRGHLATEGAVLVYNMVEDMGGGIVNTGSLTMARGTVAHNTARRGGGILNAGNAQVQGTLLGRNRAGRARDFYNYRDDGARGTFTLTLPENDPAYQGFGWLEEGAATTGDPDSSDQFVDDHEERLLSARPVCEVCFYTSDGALIDTHLVAPGSLIEKPGEPGVPSGQPLAVFSGWANAKDGESFDFDTPVETDLQLVALYDEPATQQPLEEDPLPGLDSAAQDGISAAAQKNAAAAAETIHPFPATAFPRVPQENETSTELSPMVAGLLWGARAMGTVAGFVRSRAPRRQDSAS
;
A
#
# COMPACT_ATOMS: atom_id res chain seq x y z
N MET A 1 32.20 -54.69 -5.82
CA MET A 1 30.97 -53.97 -6.17
C MET A 1 31.30 -53.08 -7.35
N PRO A 2 30.96 -53.50 -8.58
CA PRO A 2 31.14 -52.67 -9.75
C PRO A 2 29.90 -51.76 -9.87
N ASP A 3 30.15 -50.45 -9.89
CA ASP A 3 29.38 -49.39 -10.54
C ASP A 3 29.96 -48.06 -10.03
N THR A 4 31.28 -47.90 -10.18
CA THR A 4 31.86 -46.56 -10.23
C THR A 4 31.37 -45.93 -11.52
N PRO A 5 30.67 -44.78 -11.50
CA PRO A 5 30.29 -44.09 -12.72
C PRO A 5 31.56 -43.84 -13.54
N GLN A 6 31.64 -44.41 -14.74
CA GLN A 6 32.77 -44.17 -15.62
C GLN A 6 32.72 -42.71 -16.07
N LEU A 7 33.74 -41.94 -15.70
CA LEU A 7 33.93 -40.59 -16.20
C LEU A 7 34.50 -40.67 -17.61
N HIS A 8 33.73 -40.22 -18.60
CA HIS A 8 34.19 -40.13 -19.99
C HIS A 8 34.75 -38.74 -20.27
N CYS A 9 35.96 -38.66 -20.83
CA CYS A 9 36.62 -37.41 -21.19
C CYS A 9 36.80 -37.35 -22.72
N PRO A 10 35.77 -36.95 -23.49
CA PRO A 10 35.89 -36.80 -24.94
C PRO A 10 37.03 -35.83 -25.29
N ALA A 11 37.88 -36.19 -26.25
CA ALA A 11 39.02 -35.35 -26.63
C ALA A 11 38.59 -34.20 -27.56
N SER A 12 37.46 -34.36 -28.26
CA SER A 12 36.86 -33.37 -29.15
C SER A 12 35.33 -33.29 -29.00
N TRP A 13 34.71 -32.27 -29.59
CA TRP A 13 33.24 -32.18 -29.66
C TRP A 13 32.64 -33.30 -30.50
N SER A 14 33.30 -33.69 -31.59
CA SER A 14 32.87 -34.80 -32.44
C SER A 14 32.90 -36.13 -31.67
N ASP A 15 33.89 -36.33 -30.79
CA ASP A 15 33.97 -37.52 -29.94
C ASP A 15 32.79 -37.59 -28.97
N LEU A 16 32.37 -36.44 -28.41
CA LEU A 16 31.18 -36.37 -27.56
C LEU A 16 29.92 -36.74 -28.35
N ALA A 17 29.76 -36.17 -29.54
CA ALA A 17 28.60 -36.43 -30.40
C ALA A 17 28.52 -37.91 -30.83
N GLU A 18 29.66 -38.53 -31.15
CA GLU A 18 29.74 -39.95 -31.48
C GLU A 18 29.39 -40.83 -30.28
N LEU A 19 29.91 -40.49 -29.10
CA LEU A 19 29.66 -41.23 -27.86
C LEU A 19 28.17 -41.20 -27.48
N LEU A 20 27.54 -40.03 -27.57
CA LEU A 20 26.10 -39.85 -27.33
C LEU A 20 25.21 -40.43 -28.45
N GLY A 21 25.76 -40.74 -29.62
CA GLY A 21 25.04 -41.43 -30.69
C GLY A 21 24.83 -42.94 -30.45
N SER A 22 25.39 -43.50 -29.37
CA SER A 22 25.27 -44.93 -29.06
C SER A 22 24.14 -45.23 -28.05
N PRO A 23 23.32 -46.28 -28.29
CA PRO A 23 22.03 -46.49 -27.60
C PRO A 23 22.09 -46.92 -26.12
N GLU A 24 23.28 -47.06 -25.52
CA GLU A 24 23.46 -47.57 -24.15
C GLU A 24 24.10 -46.55 -23.18
N VAL A 25 24.23 -45.28 -23.57
CA VAL A 25 25.06 -44.35 -22.78
C VAL A 25 24.22 -43.62 -21.73
N SER A 26 24.52 -43.89 -20.47
CA SER A 26 24.20 -43.04 -19.32
C SER A 26 25.47 -42.89 -18.47
N GLY A 27 25.68 -41.71 -17.90
CA GLY A 27 26.86 -41.47 -17.06
C GLY A 27 27.41 -40.05 -17.15
N THR A 28 28.58 -39.88 -16.55
CA THR A 28 29.22 -38.57 -16.38
C THR A 28 30.28 -38.33 -17.46
N MET A 29 30.26 -37.15 -18.07
CA MET A 29 31.23 -36.75 -19.08
C MET A 29 31.84 -35.39 -18.73
N ALA A 30 33.15 -35.22 -18.95
CA ALA A 30 33.84 -33.96 -18.71
C ALA A 30 34.23 -33.28 -20.02
N LEU A 31 33.80 -32.04 -20.23
CA LEU A 31 34.19 -31.25 -21.39
C LEU A 31 35.62 -30.69 -21.24
N PRO A 32 36.39 -30.65 -22.35
CA PRO A 32 37.68 -29.94 -22.38
C PRO A 32 37.56 -28.46 -21.99
N ALA A 33 38.70 -27.83 -21.67
CA ALA A 33 38.75 -26.41 -21.32
C ALA A 33 38.40 -25.48 -22.49
N VAL A 34 38.59 -25.93 -23.74
CA VAL A 34 38.20 -25.18 -24.95
C VAL A 34 37.51 -26.16 -25.88
N VAL A 35 36.31 -25.79 -26.31
CA VAL A 35 35.45 -26.63 -27.14
C VAL A 35 34.97 -25.80 -28.32
N TYR A 36 35.12 -26.37 -29.52
CA TYR A 36 34.52 -25.85 -30.74
C TYR A 36 33.41 -26.81 -31.17
N ALA A 37 32.16 -26.37 -31.04
CA ALA A 37 31.00 -27.16 -31.36
C ALA A 37 30.54 -26.91 -32.79
N ASP A 38 30.70 -27.90 -33.66
CA ASP A 38 30.36 -27.82 -35.08
C ASP A 38 29.12 -28.63 -35.47
N THR A 39 28.61 -29.44 -34.56
CA THR A 39 27.51 -30.39 -34.78
C THR A 39 26.55 -30.38 -33.59
N PRO A 40 25.22 -30.43 -33.81
CA PRO A 40 24.25 -30.61 -32.72
C PRO A 40 24.43 -31.93 -31.98
N VAL A 41 24.11 -31.94 -30.69
CA VAL A 41 24.10 -33.11 -29.83
C VAL A 41 22.68 -33.40 -29.35
N THR A 42 22.19 -34.61 -29.59
CA THR A 42 20.90 -35.08 -29.09
C THR A 42 21.14 -36.14 -28.02
N ILE A 43 20.56 -35.95 -26.84
CA ILE A 43 20.64 -36.94 -25.75
C ILE A 43 19.78 -38.15 -26.11
N PRO A 44 20.25 -39.40 -25.90
CA PRO A 44 19.44 -40.58 -26.15
C PRO A 44 18.16 -40.60 -25.30
N GLU A 45 17.05 -41.08 -25.88
CA GLU A 45 15.80 -41.27 -25.14
C GLU A 45 16.03 -42.22 -23.95
N GLY A 46 15.45 -41.88 -22.79
CA GLY A 46 15.60 -42.63 -21.54
C GLY A 46 16.98 -42.53 -20.87
N ALA A 47 17.96 -41.86 -21.46
CA ALA A 47 19.29 -41.71 -20.88
C ALA A 47 19.37 -40.57 -19.85
N ARG A 48 20.27 -40.74 -18.88
CA ARG A 48 20.72 -39.67 -17.97
C ARG A 48 22.19 -39.36 -18.23
N ILE A 49 22.48 -38.13 -18.64
CA ILE A 49 23.83 -37.64 -18.92
C ILE A 49 24.17 -36.51 -17.95
N ASP A 50 25.29 -36.63 -17.24
CA ASP A 50 25.83 -35.56 -16.40
C ASP A 50 27.07 -34.94 -17.08
N LEU A 51 26.96 -33.70 -17.55
CA LEU A 51 28.03 -32.93 -18.20
C LEU A 51 28.77 -32.02 -17.21
N LEU A 52 30.03 -32.33 -16.94
CA LEU A 52 30.92 -31.54 -16.10
C LEU A 52 31.73 -30.56 -16.95
N CYS A 53 31.60 -29.26 -16.67
CA CYS A 53 32.27 -28.18 -17.39
C CYS A 53 33.14 -27.37 -16.43
N CYS A 54 34.44 -27.24 -16.71
CA CYS A 54 35.38 -26.53 -15.82
C CYS A 54 35.96 -25.29 -16.51
N ALA A 55 35.26 -24.16 -16.41
CA ALA A 55 35.60 -22.91 -17.11
C ALA A 55 35.78 -23.12 -18.62
N THR A 56 34.95 -23.99 -19.19
CA THR A 56 35.02 -24.41 -20.58
C THR A 56 34.66 -23.24 -21.47
N ARG A 57 35.58 -22.83 -22.35
CA ARG A 57 35.30 -21.83 -23.40
C ARG A 57 34.63 -22.54 -24.56
N LEU A 58 33.37 -22.22 -24.81
CA LEU A 58 32.57 -22.83 -25.85
C LEU A 58 32.38 -21.83 -27.00
N ARG A 59 32.79 -22.24 -28.19
CA ARG A 59 32.52 -21.54 -29.46
C ARG A 59 31.63 -22.42 -30.31
N VAL A 60 30.60 -21.83 -30.91
CA VAL A 60 29.66 -22.54 -31.76
C VAL A 60 29.95 -22.21 -33.21
N ALA A 61 30.00 -23.21 -34.08
CA ALA A 61 30.23 -23.01 -35.51
C ALA A 61 29.03 -22.31 -36.17
N PRO A 62 29.26 -21.46 -37.18
CA PRO A 62 28.18 -20.89 -37.98
C PRO A 62 27.27 -21.99 -38.57
N GLY A 63 25.95 -21.83 -38.43
CA GLY A 63 24.95 -22.76 -38.98
C GLY A 63 24.41 -23.78 -37.97
N VAL A 64 25.05 -23.97 -36.81
CA VAL A 64 24.45 -24.74 -35.71
C VAL A 64 23.29 -23.95 -35.13
N LYS A 65 22.08 -24.50 -35.23
CA LYS A 65 20.85 -23.86 -34.72
C LYS A 65 20.57 -24.18 -33.27
N THR A 66 20.79 -25.44 -32.90
CA THR A 66 20.58 -25.96 -31.55
C THR A 66 21.79 -26.78 -31.15
N LEU A 67 22.33 -26.54 -29.94
CA LEU A 67 23.54 -27.23 -29.49
C LEU A 67 23.20 -28.54 -28.79
N PHE A 68 22.33 -28.50 -27.79
CA PHE A 68 21.87 -29.68 -27.06
C PHE A 68 20.36 -29.85 -27.21
N SER A 69 19.93 -31.05 -27.59
CA SER A 69 18.52 -31.44 -27.64
C SER A 69 18.24 -32.54 -26.63
N VAL A 70 17.28 -32.31 -25.74
CA VAL A 70 16.83 -33.24 -24.70
C VAL A 70 15.44 -33.75 -25.09
N PRO A 71 15.32 -34.95 -25.69
CA PRO A 71 14.02 -35.51 -26.08
C PRO A 71 13.19 -35.97 -24.88
N ALA A 72 11.98 -36.42 -25.14
CA ALA A 72 11.10 -37.01 -24.12
C ALA A 72 11.82 -38.14 -23.36
N SER A 73 11.60 -38.22 -22.04
CA SER A 73 12.23 -39.19 -21.13
C SER A 73 13.75 -39.10 -20.92
N ALA A 74 14.44 -38.21 -21.63
CA ALA A 74 15.87 -37.98 -21.42
C ALA A 74 16.14 -36.95 -20.32
N THR A 75 17.26 -37.12 -19.61
CA THR A 75 17.74 -36.17 -18.59
C THR A 75 19.15 -35.69 -18.95
N LEU A 76 19.33 -34.37 -18.96
CA LEU A 76 20.64 -33.73 -19.07
C LEU A 76 20.91 -32.90 -17.83
N HIS A 77 21.94 -33.26 -17.07
CA HIS A 77 22.49 -32.42 -16.00
C HIS A 77 23.75 -31.72 -16.50
N VAL A 78 23.87 -30.41 -16.30
CA VAL A 78 25.06 -29.65 -16.66
C VAL A 78 25.58 -28.91 -15.45
N ALA A 79 26.84 -29.17 -15.07
CA ALA A 79 27.45 -28.59 -13.88
C ALA A 79 28.75 -27.84 -14.18
N GLY A 80 29.02 -26.81 -13.38
CA GLY A 80 30.29 -26.08 -13.37
C GLY A 80 30.23 -24.71 -14.07
N SER A 81 31.07 -24.44 -15.07
CA SER A 81 31.02 -23.16 -15.80
C SER A 81 31.40 -23.27 -17.28
N ILE A 82 30.64 -22.54 -18.10
CA ILE A 82 30.84 -22.39 -19.54
C ILE A 82 30.90 -20.89 -19.86
N ILE A 83 31.94 -20.51 -20.59
CA ILE A 83 32.07 -19.17 -21.15
C ILE A 83 31.70 -19.26 -22.62
N LEU A 84 30.57 -18.69 -22.99
CA LEU A 84 30.09 -18.63 -24.38
C LEU A 84 30.85 -17.51 -25.10
N GLU A 85 31.67 -17.87 -26.07
CA GLU A 85 32.40 -16.93 -26.91
C GLU A 85 31.75 -16.82 -28.30
N PRO A 86 31.63 -15.61 -28.87
CA PRO A 86 31.17 -15.44 -30.24
C PRO A 86 32.01 -16.26 -31.26
N PRO A 87 31.40 -16.69 -32.38
CA PRO A 87 30.01 -16.43 -32.76
C PRO A 87 29.01 -17.29 -31.98
N PHE A 88 27.84 -16.72 -31.73
CA PHE A 88 26.72 -17.42 -31.09
C PHE A 88 25.90 -18.21 -32.14
N PRO A 89 25.07 -19.19 -31.71
CA PRO A 89 24.17 -19.90 -32.62
C PRO A 89 23.28 -18.91 -33.39
N ALA A 90 23.27 -19.03 -34.71
CA ALA A 90 22.43 -18.19 -35.57
C ALA A 90 20.95 -18.64 -35.57
N GLY A 91 20.64 -19.78 -34.92
CA GLY A 91 19.32 -20.42 -34.93
C GLY A 91 18.50 -20.26 -33.66
N GLU A 92 17.98 -21.38 -33.14
CA GLU A 92 16.81 -21.43 -32.24
C GLU A 92 17.13 -21.39 -30.75
N SER A 93 18.02 -22.25 -30.24
CA SER A 93 18.40 -22.20 -28.83
C SER A 93 19.72 -22.89 -28.51
N LEU A 94 20.39 -22.55 -27.41
CA LEU A 94 21.55 -23.34 -26.99
C LEU A 94 21.11 -24.72 -26.47
N PHE A 95 20.09 -24.75 -25.63
CA PHE A 95 19.44 -25.96 -25.13
C PHE A 95 17.98 -26.00 -25.59
N SER A 96 17.54 -27.13 -26.13
CA SER A 96 16.14 -27.41 -26.45
C SER A 96 15.68 -28.61 -25.63
N VAL A 97 14.58 -28.47 -24.90
CA VAL A 97 13.99 -29.51 -24.05
C VAL A 97 12.58 -29.82 -24.56
N ALA A 98 12.38 -31.02 -25.09
CA ALA A 98 11.08 -31.48 -25.57
C ALA A 98 10.13 -31.78 -24.40
N PRO A 99 8.81 -31.94 -24.65
CA PRO A 99 7.87 -32.41 -23.64
C PRO A 99 8.37 -33.68 -22.95
N GLU A 100 8.20 -33.75 -21.62
CA GLU A 100 8.70 -34.84 -20.75
C GLU A 100 10.24 -35.01 -20.67
N GLY A 101 11.02 -34.16 -21.36
CA GLY A 101 12.47 -34.07 -21.15
C GLY A 101 12.82 -33.28 -19.88
N LEU A 102 13.98 -33.55 -19.30
CA LEU A 102 14.48 -32.88 -18.09
C LEU A 102 15.87 -32.26 -18.32
N LEU A 103 16.00 -30.96 -18.09
CA LEU A 103 17.28 -30.24 -18.06
C LEU A 103 17.54 -29.71 -16.65
N GLU A 104 18.63 -30.14 -16.05
CA GLU A 104 19.10 -29.68 -14.74
C GLU A 104 20.38 -28.82 -14.94
N LEU A 105 20.32 -27.55 -14.57
CA LEU A 105 21.45 -26.62 -14.66
C LEU A 105 22.00 -26.32 -13.27
N ASP A 106 23.25 -26.71 -13.06
CA ASP A 106 24.13 -26.28 -11.95
C ASP A 106 25.40 -25.64 -12.52
N VAL A 107 25.22 -24.85 -13.58
CA VAL A 107 26.29 -24.29 -14.40
C VAL A 107 26.16 -22.78 -14.55
N ALA A 108 27.29 -22.08 -14.52
CA ALA A 108 27.38 -20.69 -14.94
C ALA A 108 27.61 -20.59 -16.45
N LEU A 109 26.60 -20.14 -17.19
CA LEU A 109 26.60 -19.81 -18.61
C LEU A 109 26.86 -18.31 -18.77
N LEU A 110 28.12 -17.95 -19.05
CA LEU A 110 28.57 -16.56 -19.15
C LEU A 110 28.77 -16.17 -20.62
N ALA A 111 27.88 -15.35 -21.17
CA ALA A 111 27.99 -14.87 -22.54
C ALA A 111 28.91 -13.64 -22.62
N LYS A 112 29.96 -13.74 -23.44
CA LYS A 112 30.81 -12.58 -23.73
C LYS A 112 30.12 -11.65 -24.72
N ALA A 113 30.18 -10.35 -24.45
CA ALA A 113 29.66 -9.35 -25.38
C ALA A 113 30.24 -9.55 -26.80
N PRO A 114 29.40 -9.56 -27.84
CA PRO A 114 29.86 -9.65 -29.22
C PRO A 114 30.66 -8.40 -29.59
N LYS A 115 31.67 -8.56 -30.46
CA LYS A 115 32.35 -7.42 -31.08
C LYS A 115 31.38 -6.71 -32.02
N ALA A 116 31.62 -5.43 -32.33
CA ALA A 116 30.74 -4.59 -33.15
C ALA A 116 30.40 -5.13 -34.57
N LYS A 117 31.05 -6.20 -35.03
CA LYS A 117 30.80 -6.85 -36.34
C LYS A 117 30.15 -8.24 -36.21
N GLU A 118 29.99 -8.76 -35.01
CA GLU A 118 29.45 -10.09 -34.74
C GLU A 118 27.93 -10.00 -34.58
N GLU A 119 27.21 -10.94 -35.20
CA GLU A 119 25.75 -10.98 -35.11
C GLU A 119 25.29 -11.49 -33.76
N LEU A 120 24.19 -10.91 -33.26
CA LEU A 120 23.49 -11.38 -32.08
C LEU A 120 22.65 -12.63 -32.40
N PRO A 121 22.54 -13.58 -31.46
CA PRO A 121 21.65 -14.72 -31.61
C PRO A 121 20.18 -14.27 -31.69
N GLN A 122 19.35 -15.02 -32.41
CA GLN A 122 17.90 -14.79 -32.44
C GLN A 122 17.15 -15.65 -31.42
N GLY A 123 17.79 -16.74 -31.00
CA GLY A 123 17.25 -17.78 -30.15
C GLY A 123 17.48 -17.60 -28.65
N SER A 124 16.86 -18.49 -27.86
CA SER A 124 16.98 -18.48 -26.40
C SER A 124 18.23 -19.23 -25.91
N VAL A 125 18.74 -18.96 -24.69
CA VAL A 125 19.73 -19.87 -24.09
C VAL A 125 19.06 -21.23 -23.84
N VAL A 126 17.87 -21.22 -23.26
CA VAL A 126 17.06 -22.43 -23.06
C VAL A 126 15.68 -22.24 -23.66
N GLU A 127 15.27 -23.15 -24.53
CA GLU A 127 13.89 -23.35 -24.98
C GLU A 127 13.36 -24.63 -24.32
N CYS A 128 12.27 -24.53 -23.54
CA CYS A 128 11.79 -25.64 -22.72
C CYS A 128 10.28 -25.87 -22.88
N GLU A 129 9.92 -27.03 -23.42
CA GLU A 129 8.55 -27.58 -23.40
C GLU A 129 8.39 -28.73 -22.37
N GLY A 130 9.51 -29.17 -21.77
CA GLY A 130 9.58 -30.16 -20.71
C GLY A 130 9.78 -29.54 -19.33
N THR A 131 10.74 -30.06 -18.57
CA THR A 131 11.11 -29.52 -17.24
C THR A 131 12.52 -28.94 -17.25
N LEU A 132 12.65 -27.70 -16.77
CA LEU A 132 13.91 -27.04 -16.48
C LEU A 132 14.05 -26.85 -14.97
N VAL A 133 15.21 -27.23 -14.43
CA VAL A 133 15.59 -26.97 -13.04
C VAL A 133 16.88 -26.17 -13.02
N MET A 134 16.87 -24.98 -12.42
CA MET A 134 18.07 -24.20 -12.11
C MET A 134 18.39 -24.32 -10.62
N GLY A 135 19.55 -24.93 -10.33
CA GLY A 135 20.07 -25.06 -8.98
C GLY A 135 20.81 -23.80 -8.51
N HIS A 136 21.40 -23.89 -7.31
CA HIS A 136 21.92 -22.72 -6.58
C HIS A 136 23.13 -22.06 -7.24
N CYS A 137 23.92 -22.84 -7.97
CA CYS A 137 25.12 -22.36 -8.67
C CYS A 137 24.84 -21.99 -10.13
N ALA A 138 23.61 -22.16 -10.60
CA ALA A 138 23.25 -21.84 -11.98
C ALA A 138 23.35 -20.33 -12.22
N ALA A 139 23.92 -19.95 -13.36
CA ALA A 139 23.90 -18.56 -13.81
C ALA A 139 23.67 -18.49 -15.30
N ILE A 140 22.82 -17.59 -15.76
CA ILE A 140 22.73 -17.20 -17.18
C ILE A 140 22.98 -15.70 -17.22
N GLU A 141 24.10 -15.30 -17.84
CA GLU A 141 24.56 -13.92 -17.77
C GLU A 141 24.95 -13.35 -19.13
N GLY A 142 24.55 -12.09 -19.34
CA GLY A 142 25.02 -11.31 -20.49
C GLY A 142 24.43 -11.74 -21.83
N TRP A 143 23.35 -12.54 -21.82
CA TRP A 143 22.75 -13.02 -23.07
C TRP A 143 22.03 -11.88 -23.78
N GLN A 144 22.55 -11.51 -24.94
CA GLN A 144 21.98 -10.47 -25.78
C GLN A 144 21.34 -11.11 -27.01
N VAL A 145 20.10 -10.74 -27.30
CA VAL A 145 19.32 -11.30 -28.42
C VAL A 145 18.92 -10.23 -29.42
N LYS A 146 18.84 -10.62 -30.69
CA LYS A 146 18.26 -9.80 -31.74
C LYS A 146 16.73 -9.98 -31.77
N PRO A 147 15.94 -8.90 -31.81
CA PRO A 147 14.50 -8.99 -31.95
C PRO A 147 14.12 -9.58 -33.30
N GLN A 148 13.02 -10.34 -33.31
CA GLN A 148 12.35 -10.83 -34.51
C GLN A 148 11.05 -10.04 -34.74
N ASP A 149 10.84 -9.56 -35.96
CA ASP A 149 9.72 -8.68 -36.31
C ASP A 149 8.36 -9.40 -36.39
N ASP A 150 8.34 -10.74 -36.37
CA ASP A 150 7.17 -11.58 -36.66
C ASP A 150 6.91 -12.74 -35.69
N LYS A 151 7.77 -12.93 -34.67
CA LYS A 151 7.64 -13.96 -33.63
C LYS A 151 8.15 -13.45 -32.28
N ALA A 152 7.79 -14.15 -31.22
CA ALA A 152 8.36 -13.89 -29.90
C ALA A 152 9.89 -14.06 -29.96
N SER A 153 10.60 -13.00 -29.60
CA SER A 153 12.07 -12.96 -29.67
C SER A 153 12.69 -13.89 -28.63
N GLY A 154 13.90 -14.40 -28.91
CA GLY A 154 14.65 -15.21 -27.95
C GLY A 154 14.85 -14.53 -26.60
N CYS A 155 15.23 -15.29 -25.58
CA CYS A 155 15.54 -14.77 -24.24
C CYS A 155 16.54 -15.66 -23.51
N ALA A 156 16.88 -15.41 -22.26
CA ALA A 156 17.69 -16.34 -21.49
C ALA A 156 16.94 -17.65 -21.29
N VAL A 157 15.70 -17.61 -20.79
CA VAL A 157 14.91 -18.82 -20.55
C VAL A 157 13.50 -18.65 -21.09
N ARG A 158 13.13 -19.51 -22.04
CA ARG A 158 11.78 -19.60 -22.59
C ARG A 158 11.15 -20.92 -22.23
N VAL A 159 9.93 -20.87 -21.70
CA VAL A 159 9.15 -22.02 -21.26
C VAL A 159 7.77 -21.95 -21.86
N SER A 160 7.35 -22.97 -22.62
CA SER A 160 6.06 -22.96 -23.33
C SER A 160 5.38 -24.31 -23.30
N GLY A 161 4.05 -24.33 -23.17
CA GLY A 161 3.21 -25.52 -23.24
C GLY A 161 2.63 -25.95 -21.89
N GLU A 162 1.45 -26.59 -21.91
CA GLU A 162 0.62 -26.85 -20.71
C GLU A 162 1.31 -27.65 -19.60
N ASN A 163 2.28 -28.50 -19.96
CA ASN A 163 3.02 -29.33 -19.00
C ASN A 163 4.43 -28.84 -18.72
N ALA A 164 4.85 -27.74 -19.37
CA ALA A 164 6.19 -27.23 -19.25
C ALA A 164 6.39 -26.55 -17.89
N LYS A 165 7.51 -26.85 -17.24
CA LYS A 165 7.81 -26.41 -15.88
C LYS A 165 9.21 -25.84 -15.78
N PHE A 166 9.32 -24.72 -15.12
CA PHE A 166 10.61 -24.16 -14.71
C PHE A 166 10.65 -24.02 -13.20
N PHE A 167 11.68 -24.59 -12.57
CA PHE A 167 11.97 -24.44 -11.16
C PHE A 167 13.29 -23.70 -10.97
N MET A 168 13.23 -22.58 -10.25
CA MET A 168 14.40 -21.81 -9.85
C MET A 168 14.48 -21.78 -8.32
N GLY A 169 15.26 -22.70 -7.76
CA GLY A 169 15.51 -22.77 -6.32
C GLY A 169 16.64 -21.84 -5.85
N GLY A 170 17.47 -21.39 -6.80
CA GLY A 170 18.61 -20.52 -6.56
C GLY A 170 19.17 -20.00 -7.89
N GLY A 171 20.46 -19.66 -7.91
CA GLY A 171 21.13 -19.19 -9.12
C GLY A 171 20.71 -17.78 -9.55
N ARG A 172 21.13 -17.38 -10.76
CA ARG A 172 20.86 -16.03 -11.26
C ARG A 172 20.66 -15.94 -12.77
N ILE A 173 19.75 -15.07 -13.20
CA ILE A 173 19.55 -14.69 -14.61
C ILE A 173 19.74 -13.18 -14.69
N THR A 174 20.88 -12.74 -15.24
CA THR A 174 21.25 -11.32 -15.13
C THR A 174 21.89 -10.72 -16.36
N ASN A 175 21.71 -9.41 -16.53
CA ASN A 175 22.32 -8.62 -17.61
C ASN A 175 21.96 -9.14 -19.01
N CYS A 176 20.79 -9.77 -19.16
CA CYS A 176 20.27 -10.21 -20.45
C CYS A 176 19.50 -9.06 -21.11
N SER A 177 19.58 -8.92 -22.44
CA SER A 177 18.93 -7.81 -23.15
C SER A 177 18.47 -8.15 -24.56
N THR A 178 17.38 -7.49 -24.99
CA THR A 178 16.94 -7.50 -26.40
C THR A 178 17.43 -6.24 -27.09
N ALA A 179 18.29 -6.38 -28.10
CA ALA A 179 18.90 -5.25 -28.80
C ALA A 179 17.89 -4.49 -29.69
N GLN A 180 17.76 -3.16 -29.58
CA GLN A 180 16.83 -2.36 -30.41
C GLN A 180 15.40 -2.92 -30.45
N ALA A 181 14.81 -3.19 -29.28
CA ALA A 181 13.44 -3.65 -29.17
C ALA A 181 12.44 -2.56 -29.57
N SER A 182 11.35 -2.94 -30.26
CA SER A 182 10.14 -2.11 -30.25
C SER A 182 9.42 -2.30 -28.92
N SER A 183 8.53 -1.37 -28.57
CA SER A 183 7.77 -1.47 -27.31
C SER A 183 6.86 -2.69 -27.23
N ALA A 184 6.67 -3.48 -28.30
CA ALA A 184 5.76 -4.64 -28.32
C ALA A 184 6.45 -5.99 -28.08
N VAL A 185 7.77 -6.03 -27.96
CA VAL A 185 8.53 -7.30 -27.89
C VAL A 185 8.60 -7.80 -26.44
N PRO A 186 8.44 -9.12 -26.18
CA PRO A 186 8.71 -9.72 -24.86
C PRO A 186 10.18 -9.55 -24.41
N GLY A 187 10.40 -9.53 -23.10
CA GLY A 187 11.71 -9.28 -22.50
C GLY A 187 12.70 -10.44 -22.60
N ALA A 188 13.98 -10.12 -22.41
CA ALA A 188 15.11 -11.02 -22.62
C ALA A 188 15.44 -11.97 -21.46
N ALA A 189 14.81 -11.86 -20.29
CA ALA A 189 15.17 -12.66 -19.13
C ALA A 189 14.41 -14.00 -19.10
N VAL A 190 13.17 -13.99 -18.65
CA VAL A 190 12.34 -15.21 -18.57
C VAL A 190 11.02 -14.98 -19.29
N GLN A 191 10.67 -15.87 -20.22
CA GLN A 191 9.37 -15.89 -20.89
C GLN A 191 8.65 -17.20 -20.56
N ILE A 192 7.40 -17.11 -20.10
CA ILE A 192 6.55 -18.24 -19.74
C ILE A 192 5.22 -18.11 -20.47
N LEU A 193 4.87 -19.12 -21.26
CA LEU A 193 3.82 -19.02 -22.27
C LEU A 193 2.94 -20.28 -22.28
N GLU A 194 1.73 -20.15 -22.84
CA GLU A 194 0.92 -21.28 -23.30
C GLU A 194 0.66 -22.36 -22.23
N GLY A 195 0.25 -21.94 -21.03
CA GLY A 195 -0.09 -22.84 -19.92
C GLY A 195 1.11 -23.32 -19.09
N ALA A 196 2.34 -22.93 -19.45
CA ALA A 196 3.53 -23.30 -18.69
C ALA A 196 3.53 -22.70 -17.27
N CYS A 197 4.33 -23.30 -16.39
CA CYS A 197 4.46 -22.86 -15.00
C CYS A 197 5.92 -22.57 -14.62
N PHE A 198 6.17 -21.39 -14.07
CA PHE A 198 7.44 -21.05 -13.43
C PHE A 198 7.26 -20.94 -11.92
N THR A 199 8.05 -21.69 -11.17
CA THR A 199 8.13 -21.58 -9.70
C THR A 199 9.53 -21.09 -9.30
N MET A 200 9.55 -19.90 -8.70
CA MET A 200 10.74 -19.30 -8.10
C MET A 200 10.64 -19.41 -6.58
N SER A 201 11.50 -20.23 -5.98
CA SER A 201 11.63 -20.34 -4.51
C SER A 201 12.90 -19.69 -3.98
N GLY A 202 13.82 -19.33 -4.87
CA GLY A 202 15.06 -18.61 -4.55
C GLY A 202 15.72 -18.03 -5.79
N GLY A 203 16.94 -17.52 -5.63
CA GLY A 203 17.75 -16.97 -6.71
C GLY A 203 17.40 -15.53 -7.09
N THR A 204 18.03 -15.05 -8.17
CA THR A 204 17.97 -13.63 -8.57
C THR A 204 17.73 -13.47 -10.08
N ILE A 205 16.71 -12.70 -10.46
CA ILE A 205 16.52 -12.22 -11.84
C ILE A 205 16.78 -10.72 -11.84
N ALA A 206 17.91 -10.29 -12.41
CA ALA A 206 18.34 -8.90 -12.22
C ALA A 206 19.03 -8.20 -13.38
N ASN A 207 18.88 -6.88 -13.43
CA ASN A 207 19.57 -5.99 -14.37
C ASN A 207 19.31 -6.31 -15.84
N ASN A 208 18.17 -6.93 -16.13
CA ASN A 208 17.79 -7.28 -17.49
C ASN A 208 17.19 -6.06 -18.21
N ASN A 209 17.53 -5.93 -19.49
CA ASN A 209 17.16 -4.82 -20.39
C ASN A 209 17.56 -3.41 -19.89
N ARG A 210 18.64 -3.29 -19.11
CA ARG A 210 19.16 -2.00 -18.65
C ARG A 210 19.95 -1.23 -19.73
N GLU A 211 20.49 -1.92 -20.73
CA GLU A 211 21.29 -1.35 -21.82
C GLU A 211 20.46 -1.26 -23.13
N GLY A 212 20.31 -0.06 -23.72
CA GLY A 212 19.62 0.13 -25.03
C GLY A 212 18.75 1.41 -25.13
N SER A 213 18.60 1.95 -26.33
CA SER A 213 17.97 3.26 -26.66
C SER A 213 16.43 3.24 -26.79
N GLU A 214 15.79 4.36 -26.42
CA GLU A 214 14.41 4.89 -26.65
C GLU A 214 13.17 3.98 -26.50
N ALA A 215 13.24 2.66 -26.70
CA ALA A 215 12.11 1.74 -26.51
C ALA A 215 12.57 0.43 -25.85
N ARG A 216 11.99 0.10 -24.69
CA ARG A 216 12.29 -1.12 -23.93
C ARG A 216 11.24 -2.22 -24.24
N PRO A 217 11.56 -3.52 -24.11
CA PRO A 217 10.57 -4.59 -24.25
C PRO A 217 9.57 -4.62 -23.08
N PHE A 218 8.56 -5.50 -23.13
CA PHE A 218 7.67 -5.81 -22.00
C PHE A 218 8.25 -6.91 -21.11
N GLY A 219 8.06 -6.85 -19.79
CA GLY A 219 8.49 -7.92 -18.88
C GLY A 219 10.00 -7.97 -18.71
N GLY A 220 10.56 -7.00 -18.00
CA GLY A 220 12.02 -6.84 -17.88
C GLY A 220 12.66 -8.07 -17.22
N GLY A 221 12.08 -8.56 -16.13
CA GLY A 221 12.50 -9.81 -15.47
C GLY A 221 11.71 -11.03 -15.94
N VAL A 222 10.39 -10.99 -15.82
CA VAL A 222 9.51 -12.12 -16.17
C VAL A 222 8.37 -11.64 -17.07
N TYR A 223 8.24 -12.26 -18.23
CA TYR A 223 7.10 -12.13 -19.13
C TYR A 223 6.22 -13.38 -19.03
N CYS A 224 4.96 -13.20 -18.64
CA CYS A 224 4.00 -14.27 -18.40
C CYS A 224 2.74 -14.04 -19.24
N ASP A 225 2.45 -14.93 -20.18
CA ASP A 225 1.30 -14.81 -21.09
C ASP A 225 0.54 -16.13 -21.17
N HIS A 226 -0.72 -16.13 -20.73
CA HIS A 226 -1.54 -17.35 -20.58
C HIS A 226 -0.84 -18.46 -19.76
N ALA A 227 0.00 -18.07 -18.81
CA ALA A 227 0.85 -18.96 -18.01
C ALA A 227 0.75 -18.68 -16.51
N ALA A 228 1.42 -19.47 -15.68
CA ALA A 228 1.43 -19.30 -14.23
C ALA A 228 2.84 -19.02 -13.71
N PHE A 229 3.01 -17.87 -13.04
CA PHE A 229 4.23 -17.53 -12.31
C PHE A 229 3.96 -17.58 -10.81
N LYS A 230 4.76 -18.37 -10.08
CA LYS A 230 4.67 -18.53 -8.63
C LYS A 230 5.99 -18.14 -7.98
N MET A 231 5.93 -17.22 -7.03
CA MET A 231 7.06 -16.75 -6.26
C MET A 231 6.84 -17.01 -4.77
N THR A 232 7.69 -17.85 -4.19
CA THR A 232 7.72 -18.16 -2.75
C THR A 232 8.97 -17.60 -2.07
N GLY A 233 9.97 -17.20 -2.85
CA GLY A 233 11.23 -16.63 -2.40
C GLY A 233 12.04 -16.06 -3.57
N GLY A 234 13.27 -15.65 -3.29
CA GLY A 234 14.17 -15.05 -4.29
C GLY A 234 13.95 -13.56 -4.52
N THR A 235 14.61 -13.01 -5.53
CA THR A 235 14.62 -11.57 -5.82
C THR A 235 14.52 -11.29 -7.32
N ILE A 236 13.57 -10.44 -7.71
CA ILE A 236 13.47 -9.84 -9.05
C ILE A 236 13.84 -8.37 -8.90
N GLU A 237 15.04 -7.99 -9.34
CA GLU A 237 15.54 -6.64 -9.07
C GLU A 237 16.21 -5.92 -10.22
N GLY A 238 16.09 -4.59 -10.24
CA GLY A 238 16.87 -3.80 -11.18
C GLY A 238 16.53 -4.09 -12.64
N ASN A 239 15.38 -4.68 -12.96
CA ASN A 239 15.00 -4.94 -14.34
C ASN A 239 14.31 -3.72 -14.95
N ALA A 240 14.41 -3.55 -16.26
CA ALA A 240 13.82 -2.42 -16.97
C ALA A 240 12.92 -2.87 -18.14
N ALA A 241 11.80 -2.16 -18.37
CA ALA A 241 10.83 -2.48 -19.42
C ALA A 241 10.03 -1.25 -19.85
N THR A 242 9.23 -1.34 -20.92
CA THR A 242 8.16 -0.36 -21.16
C THR A 242 6.98 -0.59 -20.21
N HIS A 243 6.64 -1.86 -19.98
CA HIS A 243 5.61 -2.29 -19.03
C HIS A 243 6.09 -3.52 -18.27
N GLY A 244 5.78 -3.60 -16.97
CA GLY A 244 6.17 -4.74 -16.14
C GLY A 244 7.68 -4.85 -15.99
N GLY A 245 8.30 -3.87 -15.32
CA GLY A 245 9.76 -3.83 -15.13
C GLY A 245 10.25 -5.14 -14.49
N GLY A 246 9.64 -5.54 -13.38
CA GLY A 246 9.87 -6.84 -12.75
C GLY A 246 9.10 -7.94 -13.49
N VAL A 247 7.78 -7.89 -13.42
CA VAL A 247 6.86 -8.91 -13.94
C VAL A 247 5.82 -8.27 -14.85
N TYR A 248 5.61 -8.87 -16.02
CA TYR A 248 4.54 -8.52 -16.96
C TYR A 248 3.63 -9.72 -17.17
N CYS A 249 2.38 -9.62 -16.72
CA CYS A 249 1.39 -10.70 -16.78
C CYS A 249 0.19 -10.33 -17.65
N VAL A 250 -0.08 -11.13 -18.69
CA VAL A 250 -1.16 -10.88 -19.64
C VAL A 250 -1.91 -12.15 -20.04
N GLY A 251 -3.00 -11.95 -20.80
CA GLY A 251 -3.89 -13.03 -21.16
C GLY A 251 -4.58 -13.63 -19.93
N LYS A 252 -4.82 -14.94 -19.96
CA LYS A 252 -5.26 -15.70 -18.78
C LYS A 252 -4.13 -16.00 -17.79
N GLY A 253 -3.05 -15.21 -17.82
CA GLY A 253 -1.89 -15.39 -16.95
C GLY A 253 -2.22 -15.14 -15.48
N SER A 254 -1.45 -15.79 -14.60
CA SER A 254 -1.56 -15.67 -13.14
C SER A 254 -0.20 -15.43 -12.50
N VAL A 255 -0.16 -14.58 -11.48
CA VAL A 255 1.01 -14.30 -10.65
C VAL A 255 0.65 -14.52 -9.18
N ASP A 256 1.24 -15.53 -8.55
CA ASP A 256 1.08 -15.81 -7.13
C ASP A 256 2.38 -15.49 -6.38
N VAL A 257 2.36 -14.46 -5.54
CA VAL A 257 3.49 -14.08 -4.68
C VAL A 257 3.12 -14.35 -3.22
N SER A 258 3.87 -15.24 -2.58
CA SER A 258 3.73 -15.57 -1.15
C SER A 258 5.01 -15.26 -0.35
N GLY A 259 6.08 -14.87 -1.03
CA GLY A 259 7.36 -14.51 -0.42
C GLY A 259 8.35 -13.99 -1.46
N GLY A 260 9.54 -13.59 -0.99
CA GLY A 260 10.58 -12.99 -1.81
C GLY A 260 10.37 -11.49 -2.06
N ARG A 261 11.16 -10.92 -2.97
CA ARG A 261 11.21 -9.47 -3.22
C ARG A 261 11.17 -9.12 -4.71
N ILE A 262 10.30 -8.20 -5.09
CA ILE A 262 10.26 -7.55 -6.41
C ILE A 262 10.64 -6.09 -6.19
N THR A 263 11.90 -5.73 -6.47
CA THR A 263 12.45 -4.43 -6.06
C THR A 263 13.23 -3.66 -7.12
N ALA A 264 13.25 -2.33 -7.03
CA ALA A 264 14.13 -1.50 -7.86
C ALA A 264 13.95 -1.74 -9.38
N ASN A 265 12.78 -2.24 -9.78
CA ASN A 265 12.44 -2.44 -11.17
C ASN A 265 11.81 -1.17 -11.75
N GLU A 266 12.03 -0.94 -13.04
CA GLU A 266 11.68 0.30 -13.71
C GLU A 266 10.84 -0.01 -14.95
N ALA A 267 9.69 0.64 -15.07
CA ALA A 267 8.89 0.62 -16.30
C ALA A 267 8.69 2.03 -16.84
N ASP A 268 8.89 2.24 -18.15
CA ASP A 268 8.72 3.58 -18.74
C ASP A 268 7.26 4.08 -18.63
N HIS A 269 6.30 3.15 -18.59
CA HIS A 269 4.88 3.49 -18.57
C HIS A 269 4.10 2.87 -17.42
N ARG A 270 4.09 1.54 -17.28
CA ARG A 270 3.17 0.90 -16.32
C ARG A 270 3.76 -0.30 -15.60
N GLY A 271 3.50 -0.39 -14.30
CA GLY A 271 3.86 -1.56 -13.49
C GLY A 271 5.36 -1.69 -13.35
N GLY A 272 5.99 -0.84 -12.53
CA GLY A 272 7.43 -0.90 -12.29
C GLY A 272 7.80 -2.27 -11.71
N GLY A 273 7.11 -2.68 -10.65
CA GLY A 273 7.21 -4.02 -10.08
C GLY A 273 6.42 -5.03 -10.92
N ILE A 274 5.09 -4.90 -10.92
CA ILE A 274 4.17 -5.83 -11.58
C ILE A 274 3.21 -5.07 -12.50
N TYR A 275 3.09 -5.50 -13.74
CA TYR A 275 1.99 -5.16 -14.62
C TYR A 275 1.09 -6.38 -14.79
N SER A 276 -0.23 -6.24 -14.62
CA SER A 276 -1.15 -7.34 -14.89
C SER A 276 -2.47 -6.92 -15.55
N THR A 277 -2.88 -7.68 -16.56
CA THR A 277 -4.28 -7.77 -17.02
C THR A 277 -4.98 -9.05 -16.60
N GLY A 278 -4.24 -9.98 -15.98
CA GLY A 278 -4.71 -11.28 -15.53
C GLY A 278 -5.03 -11.29 -14.03
N GLU A 279 -4.74 -12.40 -13.36
CA GLU A 279 -4.90 -12.54 -11.91
C GLU A 279 -3.58 -12.35 -11.17
N VAL A 280 -3.60 -11.61 -10.07
CA VAL A 280 -2.46 -11.45 -9.17
C VAL A 280 -2.92 -11.70 -7.74
N MET A 281 -2.24 -12.62 -7.06
CA MET A 281 -2.39 -12.87 -5.63
C MET A 281 -1.10 -12.45 -4.94
N LEU A 282 -1.20 -11.52 -4.00
CA LEU A 282 -0.11 -11.08 -3.14
C LEU A 282 -0.43 -11.54 -1.71
N ALA A 283 -0.08 -12.78 -1.39
CA ALA A 283 -0.27 -13.37 -0.07
C ALA A 283 0.91 -13.10 0.90
N GLY A 284 2.01 -12.55 0.38
CA GLY A 284 3.22 -12.22 1.13
C GLY A 284 4.29 -11.64 0.21
N GLY A 285 5.47 -11.42 0.78
CA GLY A 285 6.61 -10.84 0.05
C GLY A 285 6.59 -9.31 0.01
N ASP A 286 7.60 -8.77 -0.67
CA ASP A 286 7.92 -7.33 -0.70
C ASP A 286 7.92 -6.80 -2.14
N VAL A 287 7.06 -5.84 -2.45
CA VAL A 287 7.05 -5.09 -3.72
C VAL A 287 7.54 -3.67 -3.41
N SER A 288 8.84 -3.45 -3.56
CA SER A 288 9.49 -2.25 -3.03
C SER A 288 10.30 -1.44 -4.03
N HIS A 289 10.40 -0.12 -3.86
CA HIS A 289 11.36 0.71 -4.60
C HIS A 289 11.24 0.59 -6.13
N ASN A 290 10.09 0.18 -6.65
CA ASN A 290 9.86 0.10 -8.08
C ASN A 290 9.34 1.44 -8.60
N SER A 291 9.63 1.75 -9.87
CA SER A 291 9.30 3.03 -10.48
C SER A 291 8.59 2.86 -11.83
N ALA A 292 7.53 3.64 -12.06
CA ALA A 292 6.86 3.73 -13.36
C ALA A 292 6.05 5.02 -13.51
N ALA A 293 5.60 5.38 -14.72
CA ALA A 293 4.63 6.48 -14.84
C ALA A 293 3.30 6.16 -14.13
N MET A 294 2.82 4.91 -14.21
CA MET A 294 1.59 4.45 -13.54
C MET A 294 1.80 3.11 -12.85
N GLY A 295 1.47 3.01 -11.55
CA GLY A 295 1.63 1.74 -10.83
C GLY A 295 3.11 1.45 -10.60
N GLY A 296 3.77 2.25 -9.76
CA GLY A 296 5.18 2.06 -9.43
C GLY A 296 5.43 0.65 -8.91
N GLY A 297 4.68 0.25 -7.88
CA GLY A 297 4.60 -1.12 -7.41
C GLY A 297 3.81 -2.00 -8.37
N VAL A 298 2.50 -1.76 -8.48
CA VAL A 298 1.59 -2.60 -9.28
C VAL A 298 0.68 -1.77 -10.19
N PHE A 299 0.61 -2.15 -11.47
CA PHE A 299 -0.47 -1.72 -12.37
C PHE A 299 -1.45 -2.88 -12.57
N ASN A 300 -2.69 -2.72 -12.09
CA ASN A 300 -3.72 -3.73 -12.18
C ASN A 300 -4.84 -3.32 -13.16
N SER A 301 -5.03 -4.10 -14.21
CA SER A 301 -6.19 -4.01 -15.11
C SER A 301 -7.04 -5.30 -15.14
N GLY A 302 -6.71 -6.28 -14.29
CA GLY A 302 -7.44 -7.54 -14.12
C GLY A 302 -7.96 -7.68 -12.69
N ARG A 303 -7.62 -8.78 -12.01
CA ARG A 303 -7.99 -9.05 -10.61
C ARG A 303 -6.72 -9.07 -9.76
N LEU A 304 -6.65 -8.20 -8.76
CA LEU A 304 -5.58 -8.17 -7.76
C LEU A 304 -6.18 -8.45 -6.38
N GLN A 305 -5.64 -9.43 -5.68
CA GLN A 305 -5.95 -9.74 -4.29
C GLN A 305 -4.67 -9.55 -3.47
N GLU A 306 -4.77 -8.70 -2.45
CA GLU A 306 -3.69 -8.40 -1.51
C GLU A 306 -4.12 -8.94 -0.15
N ALA A 307 -3.36 -9.90 0.37
CA ALA A 307 -3.71 -10.68 1.56
C ALA A 307 -2.58 -10.73 2.59
N GLY A 308 -1.42 -10.09 2.34
CA GLY A 308 -0.29 -10.16 3.26
C GLY A 308 1.05 -9.63 2.76
N ALA A 309 1.13 -9.11 1.53
CA ALA A 309 2.34 -8.49 1.02
C ALA A 309 2.54 -7.06 1.56
N VAL A 310 3.78 -6.59 1.42
CA VAL A 310 4.16 -5.20 1.71
C VAL A 310 4.50 -4.51 0.39
N ILE A 311 3.71 -3.49 0.04
CA ILE A 311 3.93 -2.65 -1.14
C ILE A 311 4.48 -1.31 -0.66
N VAL A 312 5.79 -1.13 -0.74
CA VAL A 312 6.49 -0.05 -0.02
C VAL A 312 7.47 0.77 -0.83
N ALA A 313 7.49 2.09 -0.59
CA ALA A 313 8.50 2.99 -1.15
C ALA A 313 8.62 2.92 -2.68
N ASN A 314 7.51 2.62 -3.37
CA ASN A 314 7.44 2.69 -4.81
C ASN A 314 7.13 4.13 -5.25
N GLU A 315 7.57 4.47 -6.46
CA GLU A 315 7.48 5.81 -7.02
C GLU A 315 6.72 5.78 -8.35
N ALA A 316 5.81 6.73 -8.56
CA ALA A 316 5.19 6.91 -9.87
C ALA A 316 4.70 8.33 -10.14
N ASP A 317 4.29 8.60 -11.38
CA ASP A 317 3.48 9.80 -11.62
C ASP A 317 2.07 9.63 -11.06
N SER A 318 1.50 8.42 -11.04
CA SER A 318 0.19 8.15 -10.42
C SER A 318 0.06 6.71 -9.95
N GLY A 319 -0.61 6.50 -8.81
CA GLY A 319 -0.78 5.16 -8.25
C GLY A 319 0.56 4.55 -7.87
N ALA A 320 1.34 5.22 -7.03
CA ALA A 320 2.74 4.83 -6.80
C ALA A 320 2.84 3.44 -6.15
N GLY A 321 2.02 3.15 -5.15
CA GLY A 321 1.83 1.77 -4.69
C GLY A 321 1.10 0.94 -5.76
N ILE A 322 -0.16 1.28 -6.01
CA ILE A 322 -1.02 0.58 -6.97
C ILE A 322 -1.78 1.56 -7.86
N TYR A 323 -1.75 1.32 -9.17
CA TYR A 323 -2.70 1.88 -10.11
C TYR A 323 -3.77 0.83 -10.44
N ASN A 324 -5.00 1.03 -9.96
CA ASN A 324 -6.10 0.09 -10.11
C ASN A 324 -7.09 0.54 -11.19
N ARG A 325 -7.18 -0.23 -12.26
CA ARG A 325 -8.19 -0.14 -13.32
C ARG A 325 -9.18 -1.30 -13.32
N GLY A 326 -8.75 -2.45 -12.82
CA GLY A 326 -9.59 -3.63 -12.65
C GLY A 326 -10.26 -3.69 -11.27
N SER A 327 -10.21 -4.85 -10.65
CA SER A 327 -10.67 -5.07 -9.27
C SER A 327 -9.47 -5.30 -8.35
N LEU A 328 -9.41 -4.53 -7.27
CA LEU A 328 -8.46 -4.71 -6.16
C LEU A 328 -9.26 -5.05 -4.90
N ALA A 329 -8.95 -6.19 -4.29
CA ALA A 329 -9.42 -6.57 -2.96
C ALA A 329 -8.23 -6.62 -2.00
N MET A 330 -8.30 -5.82 -0.92
CA MET A 330 -7.40 -5.93 0.22
C MET A 330 -8.11 -6.65 1.35
N GLU A 331 -7.58 -7.83 1.67
CA GLU A 331 -8.01 -8.71 2.77
C GLU A 331 -6.91 -8.82 3.83
N GLY A 332 -5.86 -7.98 3.71
CA GLY A 332 -4.70 -7.93 4.59
C GLY A 332 -3.62 -7.03 4.01
N GLY A 333 -2.37 -7.27 4.45
CA GLY A 333 -1.16 -6.62 3.95
C GLY A 333 -1.13 -5.10 4.07
N SER A 334 -0.17 -4.47 3.38
CA SER A 334 0.11 -3.04 3.57
C SER A 334 0.62 -2.32 2.33
N ILE A 335 0.07 -1.12 2.09
CA ILE A 335 0.52 -0.18 1.05
C ILE A 335 1.07 1.05 1.77
N VAL A 336 2.40 1.16 1.84
CA VAL A 336 3.03 2.13 2.72
C VAL A 336 4.16 2.93 2.09
N LYS A 337 4.28 4.21 2.47
CA LYS A 337 5.41 5.09 2.06
C LYS A 337 5.62 5.19 0.54
N ASN A 338 4.59 4.96 -0.26
CA ASN A 338 4.68 5.14 -1.71
C ASN A 338 4.49 6.61 -2.08
N ALA A 339 5.15 7.05 -3.15
CA ALA A 339 5.22 8.46 -3.52
C ALA A 339 4.79 8.71 -4.97
N ALA A 340 3.68 9.44 -5.15
CA ALA A 340 3.25 9.93 -6.46
C ALA A 340 3.86 11.33 -6.72
N GLU A 341 5.01 11.37 -7.40
CA GLU A 341 5.87 12.56 -7.58
C GLU A 341 5.70 13.29 -8.91
N GLY A 342 4.82 12.82 -9.79
CA GLY A 342 4.50 13.54 -11.03
C GLY A 342 3.94 14.95 -10.75
N THR A 343 4.06 15.88 -11.70
CA THR A 343 3.59 17.27 -11.55
C THR A 343 2.11 17.40 -11.14
N GLN A 344 1.28 16.38 -11.43
CA GLN A 344 -0.10 16.23 -10.97
C GLN A 344 -0.31 14.90 -10.25
N GLY A 345 0.70 14.50 -9.48
CA GLY A 345 0.81 13.18 -8.90
C GLY A 345 -0.39 12.85 -8.01
N SER A 346 -1.02 11.71 -8.27
CA SER A 346 -2.27 11.35 -7.62
C SER A 346 -2.27 9.88 -7.18
N GLY A 347 -2.92 9.60 -6.04
CA GLY A 347 -2.97 8.25 -5.48
C GLY A 347 -1.59 7.79 -5.04
N GLY A 348 -1.05 8.37 -3.97
CA GLY A 348 0.25 7.98 -3.44
C GLY A 348 0.29 6.50 -3.10
N GLY A 349 -0.70 6.03 -2.34
CA GLY A 349 -0.95 4.61 -2.15
C GLY A 349 -1.63 3.99 -3.37
N VAL A 350 -2.88 4.39 -3.62
CA VAL A 350 -3.74 3.81 -4.66
C VAL A 350 -4.36 4.87 -5.56
N PHE A 351 -4.20 4.73 -6.87
CA PHE A 351 -5.01 5.45 -7.86
C PHE A 351 -6.10 4.52 -8.40
N ASN A 352 -7.37 4.84 -8.13
CA ASN A 352 -8.50 3.98 -8.43
C ASN A 352 -9.39 4.50 -9.56
N THR A 353 -9.55 3.67 -10.59
CA THR A 353 -10.50 3.84 -11.70
C THR A 353 -11.52 2.72 -11.81
N GLY A 354 -11.27 1.58 -11.17
CA GLY A 354 -12.16 0.43 -11.08
C GLY A 354 -12.73 0.23 -9.68
N ARG A 355 -12.78 -1.02 -9.22
CA ARG A 355 -13.29 -1.37 -7.88
C ARG A 355 -12.15 -1.57 -6.90
N LEU A 356 -12.24 -0.92 -5.75
CA LEU A 356 -11.39 -1.12 -4.59
C LEU A 356 -12.24 -1.58 -3.40
N SER A 357 -11.96 -2.77 -2.88
CA SER A 357 -12.53 -3.29 -1.63
C SER A 357 -11.44 -3.35 -0.56
N LEU A 358 -11.68 -2.72 0.57
CA LEU A 358 -10.79 -2.66 1.72
C LEU A 358 -11.48 -3.34 2.92
N ALA A 359 -11.38 -4.66 2.97
CA ALA A 359 -11.94 -5.45 4.07
C ALA A 359 -11.02 -5.43 5.30
N ASP A 360 -9.71 -5.52 5.05
CA ASP A 360 -8.64 -5.45 6.06
C ASP A 360 -7.37 -4.86 5.41
N GLY A 361 -6.32 -4.66 6.19
CA GLY A 361 -5.03 -4.12 5.77
C GLY A 361 -4.87 -2.62 6.05
N THR A 362 -3.74 -2.07 5.62
CA THR A 362 -3.38 -0.68 5.90
C THR A 362 -2.86 0.06 4.67
N ILE A 363 -3.36 1.29 4.46
CA ILE A 363 -2.80 2.26 3.51
C ILE A 363 -2.23 3.42 4.31
N ALA A 364 -0.91 3.47 4.49
CA ALA A 364 -0.31 4.44 5.40
C ALA A 364 1.00 5.12 4.98
N GLY A 365 1.17 6.36 5.39
CA GLY A 365 2.41 7.11 5.14
C GLY A 365 2.66 7.41 3.67
N ASN A 366 1.66 7.24 2.80
CA ASN A 366 1.81 7.49 1.37
C ASN A 366 1.68 8.98 1.05
N CYS A 367 2.35 9.41 -0.01
CA CYS A 367 2.44 10.81 -0.40
C CYS A 367 2.03 10.98 -1.86
N ALA A 368 1.21 11.99 -2.17
CA ALA A 368 0.95 12.44 -3.52
C ALA A 368 1.16 13.94 -3.62
N LEU A 369 1.79 14.43 -4.69
CA LEU A 369 1.98 15.88 -4.85
C LEU A 369 0.66 16.64 -5.04
N TYR A 370 -0.36 16.02 -5.61
CA TYR A 370 -1.60 16.70 -5.98
C TYR A 370 -2.84 16.16 -5.23
N THR A 371 -3.28 14.94 -5.50
CA THR A 371 -4.57 14.46 -4.95
C THR A 371 -4.52 13.03 -4.42
N GLY A 372 -5.16 12.78 -3.27
CA GLY A 372 -5.31 11.44 -2.71
C GLY A 372 -3.98 10.86 -2.24
N GLY A 373 -3.52 11.27 -1.06
CA GLY A 373 -2.25 10.78 -0.51
C GLY A 373 -2.29 9.27 -0.30
N GLY A 374 -3.36 8.80 0.37
CA GLY A 374 -3.66 7.39 0.49
C GLY A 374 -4.32 6.88 -0.80
N VAL A 375 -5.51 7.38 -1.10
CA VAL A 375 -6.31 6.93 -2.24
C VAL A 375 -6.86 8.10 -3.05
N PHE A 376 -6.66 8.05 -4.36
CA PHE A 376 -7.38 8.89 -5.32
C PHE A 376 -8.44 8.04 -6.03
N ASN A 377 -9.70 8.45 -5.97
CA ASN A 377 -10.82 7.78 -6.63
C ASN A 377 -11.36 8.63 -7.77
N THR A 378 -11.42 8.08 -8.98
CA THR A 378 -12.00 8.77 -10.14
C THR A 378 -13.51 8.63 -10.21
N ARG A 379 -14.12 9.33 -11.18
CA ARG A 379 -15.57 9.30 -11.45
C ARG A 379 -16.13 7.89 -11.67
N THR A 380 -15.37 7.00 -12.32
CA THR A 380 -15.79 5.62 -12.58
C THR A 380 -15.43 4.68 -11.43
N GLY A 381 -14.59 5.14 -10.50
CA GLY A 381 -14.10 4.35 -9.39
C GLY A 381 -15.10 4.21 -8.25
N SER A 382 -15.09 3.02 -7.65
CA SER A 382 -15.85 2.70 -6.44
C SER A 382 -14.92 2.19 -5.35
N ILE A 383 -15.11 2.70 -4.14
CA ILE A 383 -14.41 2.24 -2.92
C ILE A 383 -15.43 1.70 -1.93
N GLU A 384 -15.16 0.52 -1.40
CA GLU A 384 -15.86 -0.11 -0.28
C GLU A 384 -14.85 -0.30 0.86
N ILE A 385 -15.12 0.23 2.06
CA ILE A 385 -14.29 0.08 3.26
C ILE A 385 -15.12 -0.57 4.36
N ALA A 386 -14.66 -1.69 4.89
CA ALA A 386 -15.34 -2.44 5.95
C ALA A 386 -14.49 -2.67 7.21
N GLY A 387 -13.20 -2.32 7.19
CA GLY A 387 -12.32 -2.49 8.34
C GLY A 387 -10.88 -1.97 8.19
N ALA A 388 -10.46 -1.55 6.99
CA ALA A 388 -9.09 -1.11 6.78
C ALA A 388 -8.76 0.27 7.40
N GLY A 389 -7.47 0.44 7.73
CA GLY A 389 -6.93 1.70 8.24
C GLY A 389 -6.26 2.55 7.15
N LEU A 390 -6.66 3.82 7.03
CA LEU A 390 -6.01 4.83 6.20
C LEU A 390 -5.35 5.87 7.09
N SER A 391 -4.02 5.85 7.19
CA SER A 391 -3.33 6.72 8.14
C SER A 391 -2.07 7.43 7.67
N ARG A 392 -1.79 8.62 8.21
CA ARG A 392 -0.55 9.37 7.97
C ARG A 392 -0.26 9.65 6.49
N ASN A 393 -1.29 9.65 5.65
CA ASN A 393 -1.13 9.91 4.24
C ASN A 393 -1.19 11.43 3.97
N ARG A 394 -0.49 11.86 2.91
CA ARG A 394 -0.29 13.27 2.61
C ARG A 394 -0.56 13.60 1.15
N ALA A 395 -1.32 14.67 0.91
CA ALA A 395 -1.46 15.26 -0.42
C ALA A 395 -1.69 16.77 -0.37
N LEU A 396 -1.71 17.44 -1.54
CA LEU A 396 -2.22 18.81 -1.62
C LEU A 396 -3.73 18.84 -1.33
N TYR A 397 -4.49 17.87 -1.86
CA TYR A 397 -5.92 17.68 -1.58
C TYR A 397 -6.26 16.23 -1.23
N GLY A 398 -7.05 16.00 -0.18
CA GLY A 398 -7.46 14.67 0.24
C GLY A 398 -6.27 13.86 0.77
N GLY A 399 -5.84 14.11 2.00
CA GLY A 399 -4.68 13.43 2.58
C GLY A 399 -4.90 11.92 2.62
N GLY A 400 -6.01 11.48 3.20
CA GLY A 400 -6.45 10.09 3.18
C GLY A 400 -7.06 9.72 1.83
N ILE A 401 -8.22 10.30 1.51
CA ILE A 401 -9.00 10.01 0.30
C ILE A 401 -9.32 11.29 -0.46
N TYR A 402 -9.11 11.27 -1.78
CA TYR A 402 -9.72 12.24 -2.69
C TYR A 402 -10.73 11.54 -3.60
N ASN A 403 -12.02 11.83 -3.41
CA ASN A 403 -13.11 11.27 -4.21
C ASN A 403 -13.55 12.24 -5.32
N ALA A 404 -13.04 12.03 -6.53
CA ALA A 404 -13.26 12.85 -7.71
C ALA A 404 -14.54 12.44 -8.46
N SER A 405 -15.70 12.80 -7.92
CA SER A 405 -17.02 12.44 -8.48
C SER A 405 -17.32 10.94 -8.53
N GLY A 406 -16.55 10.12 -7.83
CA GLY A 406 -16.78 8.68 -7.70
C GLY A 406 -17.68 8.33 -6.52
N ARG A 407 -17.67 7.05 -6.15
CA ARG A 407 -18.44 6.51 -5.01
C ARG A 407 -17.52 5.96 -3.94
N VAL A 408 -17.74 6.36 -2.70
CA VAL A 408 -17.07 5.82 -1.52
C VAL A 408 -18.14 5.41 -0.52
N HIS A 409 -18.10 4.15 -0.11
CA HIS A 409 -18.97 3.60 0.92
C HIS A 409 -18.11 3.02 2.05
N ILE A 410 -18.26 3.55 3.26
CA ILE A 410 -17.51 3.16 4.44
C ILE A 410 -18.53 2.59 5.43
N THR A 411 -18.53 1.27 5.60
CA THR A 411 -19.34 0.63 6.63
C THR A 411 -18.68 0.83 7.99
N GLN A 412 -17.39 0.53 8.06
CA GLN A 412 -16.52 0.71 9.22
C GLN A 412 -15.08 0.94 8.72
N GLY A 413 -14.30 1.75 9.44
CA GLY A 413 -12.90 1.98 9.11
C GLY A 413 -12.34 3.27 9.71
N ASP A 414 -11.01 3.30 9.83
CA ASP A 414 -10.27 4.36 10.49
C ASP A 414 -9.54 5.25 9.47
N ILE A 415 -9.80 6.55 9.52
CA ILE A 415 -9.12 7.57 8.72
C ILE A 415 -8.42 8.52 9.69
N VAL A 416 -7.12 8.31 9.90
CA VAL A 416 -6.40 8.88 11.04
C VAL A 416 -5.10 9.58 10.63
N ASP A 417 -4.77 10.72 11.25
CA ASP A 417 -3.48 11.41 11.06
C ASP A 417 -3.18 11.84 9.59
N ASN A 418 -4.19 11.94 8.72
CA ASN A 418 -3.95 12.29 7.32
C ASN A 418 -3.87 13.82 7.14
N GLN A 419 -3.06 14.26 6.17
CA GLN A 419 -2.74 15.68 5.99
C GLN A 419 -2.96 16.19 4.56
N ALA A 420 -3.71 17.29 4.45
CA ALA A 420 -3.83 18.09 3.24
C ALA A 420 -3.04 19.41 3.38
N ASN A 421 -2.20 19.70 2.38
CA ASN A 421 -1.27 20.84 2.42
C ASN A 421 -1.74 22.08 1.64
N SER A 422 -2.95 22.08 1.04
CA SER A 422 -3.46 23.29 0.40
C SER A 422 -3.95 24.29 1.43
N THR A 423 -3.64 25.57 1.21
CA THR A 423 -4.14 26.70 2.01
C THR A 423 -5.50 27.22 1.53
N GLN A 424 -5.96 26.79 0.34
CA GLN A 424 -7.21 27.29 -0.27
C GLN A 424 -8.37 26.30 -0.13
N TYR A 425 -8.07 25.01 -0.34
CA TYR A 425 -9.01 23.92 -0.17
C TYR A 425 -8.40 22.89 0.78
N GLY A 426 -9.10 21.82 1.10
CA GLY A 426 -8.50 20.78 1.93
C GLY A 426 -9.48 19.66 2.20
N GLY A 427 -9.23 18.81 3.17
CA GLY A 427 -9.92 17.53 3.36
C GLY A 427 -8.89 16.56 3.88
N GLY A 428 -8.31 16.88 5.04
CA GLY A 428 -7.15 16.19 5.61
C GLY A 428 -7.37 14.68 5.60
N GLY A 429 -8.55 14.26 6.08
CA GLY A 429 -9.06 12.91 5.92
C GLY A 429 -9.59 12.68 4.51
N ILE A 430 -10.71 13.33 4.18
CA ILE A 430 -11.43 13.12 2.91
C ILE A 430 -11.73 14.44 2.21
N TYR A 431 -11.38 14.50 0.92
CA TYR A 431 -11.89 15.49 -0.02
C TYR A 431 -12.95 14.85 -0.93
N ASN A 432 -14.19 15.32 -0.89
CA ASN A 432 -15.30 14.73 -1.63
C ASN A 432 -15.95 15.69 -2.64
N THR A 433 -15.95 15.29 -3.91
CA THR A 433 -16.78 15.92 -4.97
C THR A 433 -17.81 14.95 -5.57
N GLY A 434 -17.85 13.71 -5.08
CA GLY A 434 -18.77 12.65 -5.49
C GLY A 434 -19.75 12.28 -4.40
N LYS A 435 -20.05 10.99 -4.30
CA LYS A 435 -20.89 10.42 -3.25
C LYS A 435 -20.02 9.75 -2.20
N LEU A 436 -20.14 10.20 -0.95
CA LEU A 436 -19.55 9.59 0.23
C LEU A 436 -20.68 9.15 1.16
N GLU A 437 -20.66 7.88 1.56
CA GLU A 437 -21.54 7.33 2.57
C GLU A 437 -20.67 6.71 3.67
N CYS A 438 -20.82 7.19 4.89
CA CYS A 438 -20.18 6.61 6.07
C CYS A 438 -21.29 6.11 6.99
N VAL A 439 -21.31 4.82 7.30
CA VAL A 439 -22.25 4.26 8.28
C VAL A 439 -21.68 4.50 9.68
N SER A 440 -20.49 3.97 9.96
CA SER A 440 -19.83 4.06 11.27
C SER A 440 -18.31 4.19 11.10
N ALA A 441 -17.86 5.31 10.55
CA ALA A 441 -16.45 5.62 10.33
C ALA A 441 -15.83 6.40 11.50
N THR A 442 -14.54 6.20 11.74
CA THR A 442 -13.72 6.97 12.69
C THR A 442 -12.78 7.88 11.91
N ILE A 443 -12.97 9.19 12.01
CA ILE A 443 -12.18 10.20 11.27
C ILE A 443 -11.51 11.13 12.28
N VAL A 444 -10.25 10.86 12.60
CA VAL A 444 -9.59 11.46 13.77
C VAL A 444 -8.21 12.03 13.43
N HIS A 445 -7.81 13.12 14.09
CA HIS A 445 -6.46 13.72 13.93
C HIS A 445 -6.09 14.11 12.51
N ASN A 446 -7.06 14.30 11.62
CA ASN A 446 -6.76 14.72 10.27
C ASN A 446 -6.59 16.23 10.21
N ALA A 447 -5.63 16.68 9.42
CA ALA A 447 -5.22 18.07 9.35
C ALA A 447 -5.28 18.63 7.93
N SER A 448 -5.72 19.88 7.80
CA SER A 448 -5.77 20.64 6.56
C SER A 448 -5.19 22.04 6.78
N GLN A 449 -4.36 22.54 5.87
CA GLN A 449 -3.93 23.95 5.94
C GLN A 449 -5.02 24.94 5.49
N GLY A 450 -6.07 24.44 4.83
CA GLY A 450 -7.17 25.24 4.31
C GLY A 450 -8.49 24.83 4.98
N MET A 451 -9.34 24.16 4.21
CA MET A 451 -10.71 23.84 4.65
C MET A 451 -10.86 22.34 4.95
N GLY A 452 -11.74 21.96 5.87
CA GLY A 452 -12.11 20.56 6.12
C GLY A 452 -10.98 19.72 6.71
N GLY A 453 -10.82 19.72 8.03
CA GLY A 453 -9.78 18.90 8.68
C GLY A 453 -10.08 17.41 8.49
N GLY A 454 -11.28 17.01 8.90
CA GLY A 454 -11.81 15.67 8.64
C GLY A 454 -12.31 15.55 7.21
N ILE A 455 -13.38 16.26 6.87
CA ILE A 455 -14.04 16.18 5.56
C ILE A 455 -14.19 17.56 4.92
N TYR A 456 -13.83 17.65 3.65
CA TYR A 456 -14.26 18.74 2.78
C TYR A 456 -15.21 18.22 1.71
N ASN A 457 -16.37 18.84 1.59
CA ASN A 457 -17.43 18.37 0.72
C ASN A 457 -17.91 19.43 -0.26
N THR A 458 -17.90 19.11 -1.55
CA THR A 458 -18.67 19.82 -2.59
C THR A 458 -19.66 18.90 -3.31
N GLY A 459 -19.69 17.61 -2.97
CA GLY A 459 -20.60 16.61 -3.50
C GLY A 459 -21.71 16.28 -2.50
N THR A 460 -21.98 14.99 -2.31
CA THR A 460 -22.94 14.47 -1.33
C THR A 460 -22.23 13.64 -0.28
N VAL A 461 -22.52 13.93 0.99
CA VAL A 461 -22.06 13.17 2.15
C VAL A 461 -23.27 12.73 2.96
N LEU A 462 -23.33 11.43 3.25
CA LEU A 462 -24.24 10.86 4.24
C LEU A 462 -23.39 10.30 5.39
N LEU A 463 -23.53 10.86 6.59
CA LEU A 463 -22.89 10.35 7.80
C LEU A 463 -23.95 9.70 8.70
N GLY A 464 -23.82 8.41 8.95
CA GLY A 464 -24.53 7.73 10.04
C GLY A 464 -23.87 8.03 11.38
N SER A 465 -23.87 7.05 12.27
CA SER A 465 -23.19 7.04 13.57
C SER A 465 -21.67 7.01 13.43
N SER A 466 -21.09 8.02 12.77
CA SER A 466 -19.65 8.18 12.54
C SER A 466 -19.07 9.24 13.48
N GLY A 467 -17.85 8.99 13.96
CA GLY A 467 -17.11 9.87 14.86
C GLY A 467 -16.09 10.72 14.11
N LEU A 468 -16.16 12.04 14.26
CA LEU A 468 -15.18 12.99 13.74
C LEU A 468 -14.59 13.78 14.90
N SER A 469 -13.34 13.49 15.26
CA SER A 469 -12.72 14.15 16.41
C SER A 469 -11.30 14.62 16.20
N HIS A 470 -10.91 15.67 16.94
CA HIS A 470 -9.56 16.22 16.92
C HIS A 470 -9.02 16.53 15.52
N ASN A 471 -9.91 16.83 14.57
CA ASN A 471 -9.51 17.24 13.24
C ASN A 471 -9.22 18.74 13.22
N ALA A 472 -8.22 19.13 12.44
CA ALA A 472 -7.69 20.48 12.42
C ALA A 472 -7.74 21.10 11.02
N ALA A 473 -8.20 22.36 10.93
CA ALA A 473 -8.18 23.13 9.68
C ALA A 473 -8.06 24.64 9.92
N GLN A 474 -7.85 25.43 8.86
CA GLN A 474 -8.10 26.87 8.96
C GLN A 474 -9.61 27.14 9.10
N ASN A 475 -10.44 26.38 8.37
CA ASN A 475 -11.91 26.46 8.45
C ASN A 475 -12.56 25.07 8.40
N GLY A 476 -13.58 24.81 9.22
CA GLY A 476 -14.30 23.53 9.24
C GLY A 476 -13.43 22.39 9.76
N GLY A 477 -13.15 22.37 11.07
CA GLY A 477 -12.22 21.41 11.68
C GLY A 477 -12.70 19.97 11.45
N GLY A 478 -13.94 19.68 11.83
CA GLY A 478 -14.59 18.41 11.51
C GLY A 478 -14.97 18.36 10.03
N VAL A 479 -15.90 19.23 9.62
CA VAL A 479 -16.44 19.26 8.25
C VAL A 479 -16.51 20.66 7.68
N PHE A 480 -16.11 20.82 6.43
CA PHE A 480 -16.44 21.97 5.60
C PHE A 480 -17.34 21.53 4.44
N ASN A 481 -18.59 22.00 4.43
CA ASN A 481 -19.61 21.61 3.48
C ASN A 481 -20.03 22.76 2.55
N ARG A 482 -19.81 22.58 1.24
CA ARG A 482 -20.40 23.39 0.16
C ARG A 482 -21.48 22.65 -0.63
N GLY A 483 -21.53 21.33 -0.51
CA GLY A 483 -22.49 20.46 -1.19
C GLY A 483 -23.68 20.13 -0.30
N HIS A 484 -24.09 18.86 -0.33
CA HIS A 484 -25.12 18.32 0.55
C HIS A 484 -24.47 17.43 1.62
N LEU A 485 -24.79 17.72 2.89
CA LEU A 485 -24.40 16.95 4.05
C LEU A 485 -25.66 16.54 4.81
N ALA A 486 -25.92 15.24 4.89
CA ALA A 486 -26.93 14.69 5.77
C ALA A 486 -26.24 13.86 6.86
N THR A 487 -26.67 14.02 8.10
CA THR A 487 -26.13 13.29 9.24
C THR A 487 -27.24 12.71 10.10
N GLU A 488 -27.03 11.50 10.61
CA GLU A 488 -27.95 10.75 11.44
C GLU A 488 -27.13 10.03 12.52
N GLY A 489 -27.10 10.56 13.75
CA GLY A 489 -26.31 9.98 14.84
C GLY A 489 -24.81 10.33 14.85
N ALA A 490 -24.35 11.23 13.97
CA ALA A 490 -22.93 11.58 13.88
C ALA A 490 -22.42 12.35 15.11
N VAL A 491 -21.18 12.08 15.53
CA VAL A 491 -20.51 12.72 16.68
C VAL A 491 -19.32 13.54 16.20
N LEU A 492 -19.37 14.85 16.37
CA LEU A 492 -18.34 15.80 15.95
C LEU A 492 -17.79 16.56 17.17
N VAL A 493 -16.62 16.15 17.66
CA VAL A 493 -16.10 16.65 18.93
C VAL A 493 -14.62 17.02 18.90
N TYR A 494 -14.22 17.97 19.74
CA TYR A 494 -12.80 18.37 19.87
C TYR A 494 -12.11 18.81 18.57
N ASN A 495 -12.87 19.18 17.54
CA ASN A 495 -12.28 19.67 16.31
C ASN A 495 -11.83 21.12 16.50
N MET A 496 -10.65 21.45 15.95
CA MET A 496 -9.97 22.71 16.24
C MET A 496 -9.69 23.48 14.94
N VAL A 497 -10.05 24.76 14.93
CA VAL A 497 -9.69 25.67 13.82
C VAL A 497 -9.17 27.01 14.33
N GLU A 498 -8.27 27.61 13.56
CA GLU A 498 -7.74 28.94 13.86
C GLU A 498 -8.72 30.07 13.50
N ASP A 499 -9.64 29.84 12.55
CA ASP A 499 -10.59 30.85 12.08
C ASP A 499 -12.05 30.46 12.32
N MET A 500 -12.71 29.73 11.41
CA MET A 500 -14.17 29.58 11.46
C MET A 500 -14.67 28.13 11.45
N GLY A 501 -15.69 27.83 12.26
CA GLY A 501 -16.40 26.54 12.26
C GLY A 501 -15.56 25.39 12.81
N GLY A 502 -15.51 25.23 14.13
CA GLY A 502 -14.73 24.17 14.77
C GLY A 502 -15.26 22.80 14.38
N GLY A 503 -16.55 22.56 14.60
CA GLY A 503 -17.23 21.32 14.20
C GLY A 503 -17.57 21.32 12.71
N ILE A 504 -18.51 22.17 12.30
CA ILE A 504 -19.03 22.23 10.92
C ILE A 504 -19.01 23.67 10.39
N VAL A 505 -18.53 23.85 9.17
CA VAL A 505 -18.89 24.99 8.32
C VAL A 505 -19.84 24.50 7.23
N ASN A 506 -21.02 25.11 7.10
CA ASN A 506 -21.99 24.80 6.05
C ASN A 506 -22.28 26.03 5.20
N THR A 507 -21.87 26.01 3.93
CA THR A 507 -22.31 26.99 2.91
C THR A 507 -23.27 26.40 1.90
N GLY A 508 -23.59 25.10 2.01
CA GLY A 508 -24.50 24.35 1.14
C GLY A 508 -25.78 23.96 1.86
N SER A 509 -26.13 22.67 1.83
CA SER A 509 -27.26 22.10 2.56
C SER A 509 -26.77 21.17 3.67
N LEU A 510 -27.27 21.38 4.88
CA LEU A 510 -27.07 20.56 6.07
C LEU A 510 -28.42 20.02 6.56
N THR A 511 -28.53 18.71 6.72
CA THR A 511 -29.58 18.05 7.50
C THR A 511 -28.91 17.24 8.59
N MET A 512 -29.23 17.48 9.85
CA MET A 512 -28.60 16.80 10.98
C MET A 512 -29.65 16.33 11.97
N ALA A 513 -29.65 15.03 12.25
CA ALA A 513 -30.57 14.39 13.16
C ALA A 513 -29.82 13.58 14.22
N ARG A 514 -30.27 13.65 15.48
CA ARG A 514 -29.83 12.77 16.57
C ARG A 514 -28.32 12.68 16.81
N GLY A 515 -27.55 13.70 16.42
CA GLY A 515 -26.09 13.72 16.55
C GLY A 515 -25.58 14.47 17.79
N THR A 516 -24.26 14.63 17.86
CA THR A 516 -23.57 15.47 18.86
C THR A 516 -22.55 16.37 18.18
N VAL A 517 -22.54 17.66 18.49
CA VAL A 517 -21.51 18.63 18.08
C VAL A 517 -21.05 19.39 19.32
N ALA A 518 -19.93 18.97 19.91
CA ALA A 518 -19.52 19.50 21.20
C ALA A 518 -18.00 19.68 21.33
N HIS A 519 -17.56 20.53 22.26
CA HIS A 519 -16.13 20.74 22.55
C HIS A 519 -15.26 21.19 21.37
N ASN A 520 -15.86 21.67 20.29
CA ASN A 520 -15.13 22.16 19.14
C ASN A 520 -14.65 23.59 19.39
N THR A 521 -13.45 23.93 18.92
CA THR A 521 -12.83 25.23 19.15
C THR A 521 -12.60 25.98 17.84
N ALA A 522 -13.03 27.23 17.77
CA ALA A 522 -12.82 28.14 16.63
C ALA A 522 -12.59 29.59 17.09
N ARG A 523 -12.22 30.50 16.19
CA ARG A 523 -12.32 31.95 16.46
C ARG A 523 -13.77 32.43 16.34
N ARG A 524 -14.55 31.87 15.42
CA ARG A 524 -15.99 32.14 15.21
C ARG A 524 -16.77 30.86 14.91
N GLY A 525 -17.94 30.66 15.53
CA GLY A 525 -18.78 29.49 15.29
C GLY A 525 -18.10 28.20 15.74
N GLY A 526 -17.97 27.98 17.04
CA GLY A 526 -17.25 26.83 17.58
C GLY A 526 -17.87 25.50 17.14
N GLY A 527 -19.19 25.35 17.32
CA GLY A 527 -19.94 24.14 16.91
C GLY A 527 -20.25 24.13 15.42
N ILE A 528 -21.32 24.82 15.02
CA ILE A 528 -21.76 24.91 13.63
C ILE A 528 -21.77 26.36 13.16
N LEU A 529 -21.09 26.65 12.06
CA LEU A 529 -21.25 27.86 11.28
C LEU A 529 -22.09 27.56 10.05
N ASN A 530 -23.22 28.24 9.89
CA ASN A 530 -24.12 28.11 8.74
C ASN A 530 -24.17 29.40 7.90
N ALA A 531 -23.91 29.28 6.61
CA ALA A 531 -24.15 30.28 5.57
C ALA A 531 -25.10 29.80 4.47
N GLY A 532 -25.47 28.52 4.50
CA GLY A 532 -26.40 27.89 3.58
C GLY A 532 -27.76 27.61 4.23
N ASN A 533 -28.33 26.45 3.92
CA ASN A 533 -29.57 25.96 4.52
C ASN A 533 -29.22 24.87 5.54
N ALA A 534 -29.76 24.96 6.75
CA ALA A 534 -29.54 23.98 7.81
C ALA A 534 -30.86 23.55 8.46
N GLN A 535 -31.06 22.24 8.59
CA GLN A 535 -32.13 21.63 9.38
C GLN A 535 -31.48 20.75 10.44
N VAL A 536 -31.71 21.06 11.71
CA VAL A 536 -31.12 20.33 12.85
C VAL A 536 -32.23 19.85 13.76
N GLN A 537 -32.25 18.55 14.04
CA GLN A 537 -33.30 17.91 14.84
C GLN A 537 -32.69 16.96 15.88
N GLY A 538 -33.08 17.10 17.14
CA GLY A 538 -32.65 16.20 18.23
C GLY A 538 -31.13 16.04 18.37
N THR A 539 -30.32 17.03 17.98
CA THR A 539 -28.85 16.98 18.00
C THR A 539 -28.28 17.80 19.15
N LEU A 540 -27.46 17.18 20.00
CA LEU A 540 -26.78 17.86 21.09
C LEU A 540 -25.75 18.84 20.52
N LEU A 541 -25.89 20.13 20.84
CA LEU A 541 -24.97 21.18 20.43
C LEU A 541 -24.58 21.98 21.67
N GLY A 542 -23.33 21.90 22.11
CA GLY A 542 -22.92 22.57 23.34
C GLY A 542 -21.42 22.48 23.65
N ARG A 543 -20.96 23.33 24.55
CA ARG A 543 -19.56 23.40 25.02
C ARG A 543 -18.52 23.65 23.95
N ASN A 544 -18.94 24.23 22.84
CA ASN A 544 -17.99 24.68 21.86
C ASN A 544 -17.38 26.00 22.32
N ARG A 545 -16.15 26.28 21.87
CA ARG A 545 -15.40 27.48 22.26
C ARG A 545 -15.19 28.36 21.03
N ALA A 546 -15.70 29.59 21.09
CA ALA A 546 -15.38 30.62 20.10
C ALA A 546 -15.33 32.02 20.72
N GLY A 547 -14.62 32.93 20.03
CA GLY A 547 -14.60 34.35 20.37
C GLY A 547 -15.91 35.07 20.02
N ARG A 548 -16.70 34.52 19.11
CA ARG A 548 -18.08 34.91 18.78
C ARG A 548 -18.89 33.68 18.42
N ALA A 549 -20.12 33.58 18.95
CA ALA A 549 -21.08 32.50 18.71
C ALA A 549 -20.47 31.11 18.95
N ARG A 550 -20.60 30.62 20.18
CA ARG A 550 -19.91 29.41 20.63
C ARG A 550 -20.45 28.18 19.93
N ASP A 551 -21.75 27.99 20.00
CA ASP A 551 -22.37 26.74 19.60
C ASP A 551 -22.95 26.82 18.18
N PHE A 552 -23.65 27.90 17.83
CA PHE A 552 -24.23 28.10 16.50
C PHE A 552 -24.03 29.52 15.95
N TYR A 553 -23.57 29.65 14.70
CA TYR A 553 -23.41 30.95 14.02
C TYR A 553 -24.01 30.94 12.62
N ASN A 554 -25.10 31.70 12.38
CA ASN A 554 -25.76 31.82 11.07
C ASN A 554 -25.43 33.15 10.38
N TYR A 555 -24.80 33.12 9.20
CA TYR A 555 -24.27 34.30 8.51
C TYR A 555 -24.22 34.13 6.98
N ARG A 556 -24.67 35.12 6.18
CA ARG A 556 -24.30 35.23 4.74
C ARG A 556 -23.49 36.49 4.48
N ASP A 557 -22.59 36.41 3.49
CA ASP A 557 -21.68 37.51 3.09
C ASP A 557 -22.39 38.74 2.50
N ASP A 558 -23.67 38.64 2.10
CA ASP A 558 -24.49 39.72 1.56
C ASP A 558 -25.38 40.43 2.61
N GLY A 559 -25.27 40.03 3.88
CA GLY A 559 -26.12 40.53 4.97
C GLY A 559 -27.49 39.85 5.08
N ALA A 560 -27.84 38.90 4.20
CA ALA A 560 -29.02 38.05 4.37
C ALA A 560 -28.73 36.86 5.32
N ARG A 561 -29.77 36.22 5.85
CA ARG A 561 -29.63 35.06 6.76
C ARG A 561 -29.87 33.75 6.00
N GLY A 562 -29.12 32.69 6.31
CA GLY A 562 -29.44 31.32 5.87
C GLY A 562 -30.70 30.80 6.58
N THR A 563 -31.41 29.82 6.03
CA THR A 563 -32.57 29.24 6.70
C THR A 563 -32.11 28.22 7.74
N PHE A 564 -32.63 28.33 8.97
CA PHE A 564 -32.37 27.41 10.06
C PHE A 564 -33.71 26.95 10.65
N THR A 565 -33.92 25.63 10.69
CA THR A 565 -35.04 25.02 11.42
C THR A 565 -34.46 24.11 12.50
N LEU A 566 -34.76 24.43 13.76
CA LEU A 566 -34.53 23.58 14.90
C LEU A 566 -35.86 22.94 15.32
N THR A 567 -35.94 21.61 15.26
CA THR A 567 -37.09 20.88 15.81
C THR A 567 -36.65 20.16 17.07
N LEU A 568 -37.17 20.59 18.21
CA LEU A 568 -36.96 19.92 19.50
C LEU A 568 -37.76 18.60 19.51
N PRO A 569 -37.23 17.51 20.10
CA PRO A 569 -38.04 16.32 20.38
C PRO A 569 -39.17 16.71 21.34
N GLU A 570 -40.43 16.49 20.96
CA GLU A 570 -41.55 16.75 21.87
C GLU A 570 -41.43 15.87 23.12
N ASN A 571 -41.31 16.49 24.30
CA ASN A 571 -41.50 15.88 25.63
C ASN A 571 -40.75 14.57 25.93
N ASP A 572 -39.51 14.43 25.48
CA ASP A 572 -38.66 13.32 25.93
C ASP A 572 -37.87 13.74 27.20
N PRO A 573 -38.12 13.12 28.38
CA PRO A 573 -37.49 13.47 29.66
C PRO A 573 -35.97 13.33 29.65
N ALA A 574 -35.41 12.49 28.76
CA ALA A 574 -33.96 12.35 28.61
C ALA A 574 -33.34 13.70 28.23
N TYR A 575 -34.02 14.55 27.45
CA TYR A 575 -33.46 15.79 26.91
C TYR A 575 -33.66 17.03 27.79
N GLN A 576 -34.46 16.95 28.86
CA GLN A 576 -34.78 18.11 29.72
C GLN A 576 -33.62 18.56 30.64
N GLY A 577 -32.56 17.75 30.80
CA GLY A 577 -31.39 18.06 31.64
C GLY A 577 -30.17 18.66 30.91
N PHE A 578 -30.17 18.67 29.58
CA PHE A 578 -28.96 18.78 28.75
C PHE A 578 -28.54 20.19 28.31
N GLY A 579 -29.22 21.26 28.76
CA GLY A 579 -28.85 22.62 28.35
C GLY A 579 -28.90 22.82 26.84
N TRP A 580 -29.94 22.28 26.20
CA TRP A 580 -30.28 22.60 24.81
C TRP A 580 -30.45 24.11 24.68
N LEU A 581 -30.16 24.66 23.49
CA LEU A 581 -30.53 26.01 23.05
C LEU A 581 -31.87 26.43 23.67
N GLU A 582 -31.86 27.20 24.76
CA GLU A 582 -33.06 27.95 25.16
C GLU A 582 -33.16 29.16 24.22
N GLU A 583 -34.30 29.22 23.53
CA GLU A 583 -34.93 30.38 22.89
C GLU A 583 -34.23 31.12 21.73
N GLY A 584 -34.41 30.62 20.51
CA GLY A 584 -34.35 31.46 19.31
C GLY A 584 -35.33 30.97 18.26
N ALA A 585 -36.57 31.45 18.33
CA ALA A 585 -37.65 31.01 17.44
C ALA A 585 -37.35 31.23 15.95
N ALA A 586 -37.81 30.26 15.17
CA ALA A 586 -37.92 30.29 13.73
C ALA A 586 -38.61 31.57 13.21
N THR A 587 -38.28 31.97 11.99
CA THR A 587 -39.02 32.99 11.25
C THR A 587 -40.50 32.61 11.13
N THR A 588 -41.38 33.27 11.88
CA THR A 588 -42.74 33.56 11.42
C THR A 588 -42.68 34.85 10.63
N GLY A 589 -43.27 34.89 9.43
CA GLY A 589 -43.16 36.02 8.48
C GLY A 589 -43.83 37.32 8.92
N ASP A 590 -43.34 37.95 9.97
CA ASP A 590 -43.75 39.27 10.45
C ASP A 590 -42.60 40.29 10.25
N PRO A 591 -42.78 41.34 9.42
CA PRO A 591 -41.74 42.33 9.13
C PRO A 591 -41.48 43.35 10.26
N ASP A 592 -42.28 43.35 11.35
CA ASP A 592 -42.16 44.35 12.43
C ASP A 592 -41.74 43.77 13.80
N SER A 593 -41.38 42.48 13.90
CA SER A 593 -40.84 41.93 15.16
C SER A 593 -39.36 42.30 15.31
N SER A 594 -39.04 43.18 16.27
CA SER A 594 -37.67 43.48 16.68
C SER A 594 -36.89 42.19 16.99
N ASP A 595 -35.81 41.97 16.25
CA ASP A 595 -34.86 40.86 16.39
C ASP A 595 -34.66 40.41 17.86
N GLN A 596 -35.11 39.20 18.19
CA GLN A 596 -34.70 38.50 19.41
C GLN A 596 -33.86 37.29 19.02
N PHE A 597 -32.54 37.51 19.01
CA PHE A 597 -31.54 36.45 19.11
C PHE A 597 -31.37 36.09 20.60
N VAL A 598 -31.01 34.83 20.89
CA VAL A 598 -30.41 34.47 22.18
C VAL A 598 -29.22 35.41 22.43
N ASP A 599 -29.25 36.18 23.52
CA ASP A 599 -28.12 37.03 23.91
C ASP A 599 -26.89 36.14 24.24
N ASP A 600 -25.68 36.59 23.88
CA ASP A 600 -24.37 35.97 24.23
C ASP A 600 -24.24 35.71 25.75
N HIS A 601 -25.05 36.38 26.56
CA HIS A 601 -25.13 36.22 28.00
C HIS A 601 -25.93 34.97 28.44
N GLU A 602 -26.96 34.56 27.70
CA GLU A 602 -27.81 33.40 28.02
C GLU A 602 -27.21 32.08 27.49
N GLU A 603 -26.52 32.12 26.33
CA GLU A 603 -25.67 31.00 25.85
C GLU A 603 -24.55 30.68 26.87
N ARG A 604 -24.07 31.68 27.62
CA ARG A 604 -23.06 31.53 28.70
C ARG A 604 -23.58 30.88 29.98
N LEU A 605 -24.88 31.00 30.28
CA LEU A 605 -25.49 30.43 31.49
C LEU A 605 -25.87 28.95 31.31
N LEU A 606 -26.15 28.52 30.07
CA LEU A 606 -26.56 27.15 29.72
C LEU A 606 -25.38 26.25 29.32
N SER A 607 -24.32 26.80 28.72
CA SER A 607 -23.07 26.06 28.37
C SER A 607 -22.17 25.69 29.56
N ALA A 608 -22.61 25.94 30.80
CA ALA A 608 -21.78 25.84 32.01
C ALA A 608 -22.01 24.59 32.88
N ARG A 609 -22.85 23.62 32.48
CA ARG A 609 -22.98 22.35 33.23
C ARG A 609 -21.94 21.33 32.75
N PRO A 610 -21.27 20.55 33.63
CA PRO A 610 -20.23 19.56 33.25
C PRO A 610 -20.80 18.29 32.57
N VAL A 611 -19.96 17.53 31.84
CA VAL A 611 -20.16 16.30 31.00
C VAL A 611 -18.79 15.67 31.06
N CYS A 612 -18.79 14.38 31.31
CA CYS A 612 -17.65 13.54 31.56
C CYS A 612 -17.37 12.71 30.30
N GLU A 613 -16.11 12.69 29.88
CA GLU A 613 -15.61 11.82 28.83
C GLU A 613 -15.24 10.46 29.40
N VAL A 614 -15.76 9.38 28.83
CA VAL A 614 -15.46 8.00 29.22
C VAL A 614 -14.81 7.28 28.04
N CYS A 615 -13.51 7.05 28.12
CA CYS A 615 -12.75 6.32 27.10
C CYS A 615 -12.51 4.89 27.55
N PHE A 616 -12.77 3.93 26.68
CA PHE A 616 -12.53 2.52 26.90
C PHE A 616 -11.26 2.09 26.18
N TYR A 617 -10.35 1.43 26.88
CA TYR A 617 -9.07 0.96 26.33
C TYR A 617 -8.89 -0.53 26.56
N THR A 618 -8.20 -1.18 25.62
CA THR A 618 -7.61 -2.50 25.86
C THR A 618 -6.48 -2.38 26.89
N SER A 619 -6.10 -3.50 27.52
CA SER A 619 -5.01 -3.52 28.51
C SER A 619 -3.64 -3.13 27.94
N ASP A 620 -3.47 -3.17 26.61
CA ASP A 620 -2.28 -2.70 25.89
C ASP A 620 -2.40 -1.25 25.36
N GLY A 621 -3.49 -0.55 25.67
CA GLY A 621 -3.66 0.89 25.45
C GLY A 621 -4.30 1.28 24.11
N ALA A 622 -4.87 0.35 23.35
CA ALA A 622 -5.66 0.67 22.17
C ALA A 622 -7.06 1.18 22.58
N LEU A 623 -7.51 2.28 21.97
CA LEU A 623 -8.83 2.84 22.22
C LEU A 623 -9.91 1.93 21.60
N ILE A 624 -10.87 1.51 22.42
CA ILE A 624 -12.01 0.66 22.05
C ILE A 624 -13.21 1.53 21.69
N ASP A 625 -13.57 2.50 22.54
CA ASP A 625 -14.76 3.34 22.38
C ASP A 625 -14.65 4.63 23.24
N THR A 626 -15.46 5.65 22.93
CA THR A 626 -15.53 6.91 23.69
C THR A 626 -16.98 7.37 23.85
N HIS A 627 -17.42 7.53 25.10
CA HIS A 627 -18.77 7.96 25.48
C HIS A 627 -18.72 9.33 26.15
N LEU A 628 -19.73 10.17 25.91
CA LEU A 628 -19.89 11.48 26.56
C LEU A 628 -21.18 11.49 27.37
N VAL A 629 -21.09 11.63 28.70
CA VAL A 629 -22.25 11.52 29.62
C VAL A 629 -22.29 12.65 30.66
N ALA A 630 -23.45 12.97 31.24
CA ALA A 630 -23.52 14.00 32.29
C ALA A 630 -22.94 13.51 33.63
N PRO A 631 -22.44 14.40 34.51
CA PRO A 631 -22.18 14.09 35.91
C PRO A 631 -23.45 13.53 36.55
N GLY A 632 -23.39 12.32 37.10
CA GLY A 632 -24.54 11.60 37.63
C GLY A 632 -25.22 10.65 36.64
N SER A 633 -24.76 10.55 35.38
CA SER A 633 -25.28 9.58 34.40
C SER A 633 -24.62 8.20 34.54
N LEU A 634 -25.40 7.17 34.29
CA LEU A 634 -24.90 5.81 34.10
C LEU A 634 -24.42 5.65 32.64
N ILE A 635 -23.38 4.84 32.46
CA ILE A 635 -22.85 4.47 31.14
C ILE A 635 -23.23 3.02 30.83
N GLU A 636 -23.61 2.74 29.59
CA GLU A 636 -23.86 1.35 29.18
C GLU A 636 -22.55 0.58 29.11
N LYS A 637 -22.54 -0.63 29.66
CA LYS A 637 -21.37 -1.51 29.62
C LYS A 637 -21.06 -1.87 28.17
N PRO A 638 -19.88 -1.56 27.63
CA PRO A 638 -19.50 -1.97 26.29
C PRO A 638 -19.40 -3.50 26.19
N GLY A 639 -19.44 -4.02 24.96
CA GLY A 639 -19.24 -5.44 24.70
C GLY A 639 -17.89 -5.93 25.26
N GLU A 640 -17.83 -7.22 25.61
CA GLU A 640 -16.61 -7.83 26.16
C GLU A 640 -15.46 -7.72 25.13
N PRO A 641 -14.36 -7.02 25.47
CA PRO A 641 -13.23 -6.85 24.56
C PRO A 641 -12.52 -8.19 24.32
N GLY A 642 -12.00 -8.36 23.10
CA GLY A 642 -11.22 -9.55 22.75
C GLY A 642 -9.92 -9.63 23.55
N VAL A 643 -9.51 -10.85 23.90
CA VAL A 643 -8.29 -11.10 24.67
C VAL A 643 -7.05 -10.63 23.90
N PRO A 644 -6.16 -9.81 24.49
CA PRO A 644 -4.96 -9.29 23.82
C PRO A 644 -4.05 -10.40 23.29
N SER A 645 -3.37 -10.16 22.17
CA SER A 645 -2.46 -11.14 21.58
C SER A 645 -1.29 -11.42 22.54
N GLY A 646 -1.20 -12.66 23.06
CA GLY A 646 -0.16 -13.07 24.00
C GLY A 646 -0.67 -13.62 25.34
N GLN A 647 -1.98 -13.53 25.64
CA GLN A 647 -2.57 -14.11 26.85
C GLN A 647 -3.79 -15.03 26.55
N PRO A 648 -3.63 -16.12 25.78
CA PRO A 648 -4.74 -16.95 25.30
C PRO A 648 -5.57 -17.68 26.37
N LEU A 649 -5.21 -17.55 27.66
CA LEU A 649 -5.87 -18.18 28.79
C LEU A 649 -6.59 -17.19 29.73
N ALA A 650 -6.52 -15.87 29.46
CA ALA A 650 -7.08 -14.87 30.35
C ALA A 650 -8.58 -14.65 30.09
N VAL A 651 -9.40 -14.57 31.15
CA VAL A 651 -10.85 -14.36 31.06
C VAL A 651 -11.15 -12.91 31.40
N PHE A 652 -11.92 -12.22 30.57
CA PHE A 652 -12.33 -10.84 30.84
C PHE A 652 -13.06 -10.75 32.17
N SER A 653 -12.52 -9.97 33.11
CA SER A 653 -13.03 -9.87 34.48
C SER A 653 -13.72 -8.54 34.79
N GLY A 654 -13.55 -7.53 33.94
CA GLY A 654 -14.28 -6.27 34.05
C GLY A 654 -13.51 -5.09 33.51
N TRP A 655 -13.93 -3.89 33.91
CA TRP A 655 -13.27 -2.64 33.58
C TRP A 655 -12.68 -2.03 34.85
N ALA A 656 -11.55 -1.34 34.74
CA ALA A 656 -10.96 -0.58 35.83
C ALA A 656 -10.58 0.83 35.41
N ASN A 657 -10.66 1.77 36.34
CA ASN A 657 -10.23 3.14 36.12
C ASN A 657 -8.70 3.19 35.99
N ALA A 658 -8.20 3.72 34.88
CA ALA A 658 -6.77 3.81 34.57
C ALA A 658 -5.97 4.62 35.59
N LYS A 659 -6.64 5.51 36.34
CA LYS A 659 -6.00 6.41 37.31
C LYS A 659 -5.62 5.73 38.62
N ASP A 660 -6.48 4.85 39.13
CA ASP A 660 -6.34 4.22 40.45
C ASP A 660 -6.30 2.69 40.40
N GLY A 661 -6.64 2.08 39.25
CA GLY A 661 -6.67 0.64 39.05
C GLY A 661 -7.87 -0.05 39.70
N GLU A 662 -8.83 0.70 40.25
CA GLU A 662 -10.01 0.13 40.88
C GLU A 662 -11.04 -0.31 39.84
N SER A 663 -11.73 -1.43 40.10
CA SER A 663 -12.78 -1.92 39.21
C SER A 663 -13.94 -0.94 39.16
N PHE A 664 -14.40 -0.63 37.95
CA PHE A 664 -15.48 0.31 37.69
C PHE A 664 -16.83 -0.42 37.65
N ASP A 665 -17.72 -0.02 38.55
CA ASP A 665 -19.11 -0.48 38.59
C ASP A 665 -19.98 0.42 37.70
N PHE A 666 -20.62 -0.16 36.68
CA PHE A 666 -21.44 0.56 35.70
C PHE A 666 -22.77 1.05 36.28
N ASP A 667 -23.14 0.59 37.48
CA ASP A 667 -24.24 1.18 38.27
C ASP A 667 -23.79 2.41 39.08
N THR A 668 -22.51 2.77 39.02
CA THR A 668 -21.97 3.99 39.65
C THR A 668 -22.08 5.17 38.68
N PRO A 669 -22.74 6.28 39.09
CA PRO A 669 -22.83 7.47 38.27
C PRO A 669 -21.45 8.07 37.94
N VAL A 670 -21.23 8.42 36.67
CA VAL A 670 -20.01 9.07 36.22
C VAL A 670 -20.04 10.51 36.69
N GLU A 671 -19.08 10.94 37.52
CA GLU A 671 -19.03 12.31 38.07
C GLU A 671 -17.87 13.16 37.47
N THR A 672 -16.88 12.51 36.87
CA THR A 672 -15.71 13.12 36.22
C THR A 672 -15.28 12.31 34.99
N ASP A 673 -14.37 12.83 34.16
CA ASP A 673 -13.79 12.06 33.06
C ASP A 673 -13.18 10.73 33.55
N LEU A 674 -13.38 9.66 32.79
CA LEU A 674 -12.94 8.31 33.09
C LEU A 674 -12.16 7.72 31.91
N GLN A 675 -11.09 7.02 32.24
CA GLN A 675 -10.42 6.12 31.30
C GLN A 675 -10.57 4.72 31.89
N LEU A 676 -11.31 3.86 31.20
CA LEU A 676 -11.60 2.51 31.64
C LEU A 676 -10.76 1.53 30.83
N VAL A 677 -10.00 0.69 31.51
CA VAL A 677 -9.12 -0.32 30.89
C VAL A 677 -9.71 -1.69 31.15
N ALA A 678 -9.72 -2.54 30.12
CA ALA A 678 -10.14 -3.93 30.23
C ALA A 678 -9.24 -4.72 31.18
N LEU A 679 -9.84 -5.43 32.13
CA LEU A 679 -9.17 -6.34 33.06
C LEU A 679 -9.38 -7.80 32.64
N TYR A 680 -8.38 -8.63 32.92
CA TYR A 680 -8.41 -10.05 32.69
C TYR A 680 -7.85 -10.81 33.90
N ASP A 681 -8.55 -11.87 34.31
CA ASP A 681 -8.13 -12.77 35.38
C ASP A 681 -7.42 -14.01 34.82
N GLU A 682 -6.47 -14.56 35.58
CA GLU A 682 -5.93 -15.89 35.31
C GLU A 682 -6.97 -16.97 35.66
N PRO A 683 -7.09 -18.05 34.86
CA PRO A 683 -8.09 -19.08 35.10
C PRO A 683 -7.76 -19.81 36.40
N ALA A 684 -8.77 -19.98 37.27
CA ALA A 684 -8.64 -20.67 38.54
C ALA A 684 -8.00 -22.06 38.33
N THR A 685 -6.80 -22.25 38.88
CA THR A 685 -6.15 -23.56 38.93
C THR A 685 -6.99 -24.47 39.81
N GLN A 686 -7.58 -25.50 39.20
CA GLN A 686 -8.12 -26.63 39.94
C GLN A 686 -6.99 -27.23 40.78
N GLN A 687 -7.15 -27.19 42.11
CA GLN A 687 -6.20 -27.79 43.04
C GLN A 687 -6.02 -29.29 42.73
N PRO A 688 -4.78 -29.80 42.63
CA PRO A 688 -4.55 -31.23 42.61
C PRO A 688 -4.83 -31.85 43.97
N LEU A 689 -5.36 -33.07 43.94
CA LEU A 689 -5.70 -33.96 45.04
C LEU A 689 -4.60 -34.08 46.11
N GLU A 690 -5.03 -34.10 47.38
CA GLU A 690 -4.22 -34.37 48.57
C GLU A 690 -3.44 -35.70 48.44
N GLU A 691 -2.12 -35.64 48.55
CA GLU A 691 -1.30 -36.77 49.02
C GLU A 691 -0.85 -36.47 50.45
N ASP A 692 -1.29 -37.33 51.39
CA ASP A 692 -0.85 -37.36 52.79
C ASP A 692 0.68 -37.52 52.90
N PRO A 693 1.33 -36.79 53.83
CA PRO A 693 2.09 -37.52 54.83
C PRO A 693 1.91 -37.03 56.28
N LEU A 694 1.80 -38.04 57.14
CA LEU A 694 1.76 -38.11 58.61
C LEU A 694 2.89 -37.34 59.37
N PRO A 695 2.77 -37.15 60.70
CA PRO A 695 2.75 -35.85 61.37
C PRO A 695 3.98 -35.57 62.26
N GLY A 696 4.18 -34.31 62.66
CA GLY A 696 4.95 -34.00 63.87
C GLY A 696 5.52 -32.59 63.99
N LEU A 697 4.82 -31.78 64.79
CA LEU A 697 5.35 -30.80 65.76
C LEU A 697 5.99 -29.49 65.25
N ASP A 698 5.14 -28.46 65.32
CA ASP A 698 5.33 -27.14 65.96
C ASP A 698 6.53 -26.25 65.58
N SER A 699 6.16 -25.22 64.80
CA SER A 699 6.39 -23.79 65.05
C SER A 699 7.73 -23.37 65.64
N ALA A 700 8.69 -23.08 64.77
CA ALA A 700 9.42 -21.81 64.74
C ALA A 700 10.46 -21.84 63.61
N ALA A 701 10.39 -20.85 62.72
CA ALA A 701 11.40 -20.40 61.74
C ALA A 701 10.98 -20.51 60.27
N GLN A 702 9.98 -19.73 59.88
CA GLN A 702 9.85 -19.04 58.58
C GLN A 702 8.97 -17.81 58.84
N ASP A 703 9.22 -16.58 58.41
CA ASP A 703 10.33 -15.95 57.69
C ASP A 703 10.02 -14.44 57.87
N GLY A 704 10.92 -13.57 58.32
CA GLY A 704 12.31 -13.52 57.90
C GLY A 704 12.47 -12.97 56.48
N ILE A 705 11.39 -12.62 55.76
CA ILE A 705 11.46 -12.05 54.39
C ILE A 705 10.36 -10.99 54.20
N SER A 706 10.21 -10.05 55.15
CA SER A 706 9.35 -8.86 54.99
C SER A 706 10.15 -7.56 54.84
N ALA A 707 11.43 -7.62 54.52
CA ALA A 707 12.30 -6.44 54.41
C ALA A 707 13.04 -6.30 53.06
N ALA A 708 12.79 -7.17 52.08
CA ALA A 708 13.44 -7.10 50.75
C ALA A 708 12.46 -6.79 49.59
N ALA A 709 11.14 -6.90 49.79
CA ALA A 709 10.15 -6.59 48.74
C ALA A 709 9.74 -5.11 48.66
N GLN A 710 10.03 -4.30 49.69
CA GLN A 710 9.71 -2.86 49.71
C GLN A 710 10.80 -1.95 49.11
N LYS A 711 11.86 -2.50 48.52
CA LYS A 711 12.98 -1.70 47.99
C LYS A 711 13.14 -1.67 46.47
N ASN A 712 12.31 -2.40 45.71
CA ASN A 712 12.38 -2.42 44.23
C ASN A 712 11.18 -1.78 43.51
N ALA A 713 10.22 -1.19 44.22
CA ALA A 713 9.11 -0.43 43.60
C ALA A 713 9.41 1.07 43.41
N ALA A 714 10.56 1.57 43.86
CA ALA A 714 10.92 2.99 43.83
C ALA A 714 11.93 3.38 42.72
N ALA A 715 12.18 2.51 41.73
CA ALA A 715 13.19 2.75 40.69
C ALA A 715 12.68 2.69 39.24
N ALA A 716 11.35 2.69 39.02
CA ALA A 716 10.76 2.64 37.67
C ALA A 716 9.91 3.87 37.30
N ALA A 717 10.00 4.97 38.06
CA ALA A 717 9.21 6.19 37.84
C ALA A 717 10.02 7.44 37.45
N GLU A 718 11.31 7.30 37.14
CA GLU A 718 12.15 8.41 36.65
C GLU A 718 12.81 8.06 35.32
N THR A 719 12.08 8.20 34.19
CA THR A 719 12.66 8.60 32.89
C THR A 719 11.54 8.86 31.87
N ILE A 720 10.89 10.03 31.95
CA ILE A 720 10.38 10.72 30.75
C ILE A 720 10.65 12.21 30.98
N HIS A 721 11.68 12.74 30.31
CA HIS A 721 11.97 14.17 30.30
C HIS A 721 10.90 14.93 29.49
N PRO A 722 10.36 16.05 29.99
CA PRO A 722 9.61 16.98 29.16
C PRO A 722 10.58 17.82 28.31
N PHE A 723 10.45 17.76 26.98
CA PHE A 723 11.13 18.71 26.10
C PHE A 723 10.42 20.07 26.15
N PRO A 724 11.15 21.19 26.36
CA PRO A 724 10.56 22.51 26.47
C PRO A 724 10.21 23.08 25.09
N ALA A 725 9.03 23.68 25.01
CA ALA A 725 8.62 24.54 23.91
C ALA A 725 9.34 25.89 24.01
N THR A 726 10.28 26.19 23.10
CA THR A 726 10.56 27.57 22.66
C THR A 726 11.40 27.61 21.37
N ALA A 727 10.93 28.46 20.45
CA ALA A 727 11.68 29.28 19.48
C ALA A 727 12.27 28.62 18.22
N PHE A 728 11.62 28.86 17.07
CA PHE A 728 12.29 29.12 15.79
C PHE A 728 11.52 30.22 15.02
N PRO A 729 12.17 30.95 14.09
CA PRO A 729 12.12 32.40 14.03
C PRO A 729 10.99 32.95 13.15
N ARG A 730 10.52 34.15 13.51
CA ARG A 730 9.80 35.05 12.60
C ARG A 730 10.72 35.46 11.47
N VAL A 731 10.26 35.28 10.22
CA VAL A 731 10.78 35.94 9.02
C VAL A 731 9.61 36.75 8.43
N PRO A 732 9.85 38.00 8.00
CA PRO A 732 8.86 39.08 8.11
C PRO A 732 7.80 39.09 7.00
N GLN A 733 6.67 39.71 7.33
CA GLN A 733 5.64 40.14 6.39
C GLN A 733 6.24 41.12 5.37
N GLU A 734 6.07 40.81 4.08
CA GLU A 734 6.01 41.84 3.05
C GLU A 734 4.55 42.07 2.67
N ASN A 735 4.12 43.32 2.88
CA ASN A 735 2.95 43.90 2.24
C ASN A 735 3.22 43.99 0.73
N GLU A 736 2.22 43.66 -0.11
CA GLU A 736 1.61 44.63 -1.02
C GLU A 736 0.42 44.04 -1.80
N THR A 737 -0.70 44.76 -1.64
CA THR A 737 -1.81 45.04 -2.56
C THR A 737 -1.79 44.44 -3.98
N SER A 738 -2.89 43.80 -4.40
CA SER A 738 -3.78 44.30 -5.48
C SER A 738 -4.92 43.33 -5.84
N THR A 739 -6.15 43.80 -5.63
CA THR A 739 -7.37 43.74 -6.46
C THR A 739 -7.60 42.64 -7.52
N GLU A 740 -8.73 41.95 -7.33
CA GLU A 740 -9.77 41.53 -8.29
C GLU A 740 -9.39 40.80 -9.60
N LEU A 741 -9.92 39.57 -9.75
CA LEU A 741 -10.82 39.19 -10.85
C LEU A 741 -11.45 37.79 -10.58
N SER A 742 -12.78 37.72 -10.78
CA SER A 742 -13.66 36.55 -10.61
C SER A 742 -13.71 35.68 -11.91
N PRO A 743 -14.26 34.45 -11.87
CA PRO A 743 -13.85 33.31 -12.72
C PRO A 743 -14.76 33.05 -13.93
N MET A 744 -14.24 32.39 -14.97
CA MET A 744 -15.10 31.63 -15.89
C MET A 744 -14.39 30.58 -16.77
N VAL A 745 -15.06 29.41 -16.83
CA VAL A 745 -15.09 28.36 -17.87
C VAL A 745 -14.09 27.19 -17.83
N ALA A 746 -14.69 26.01 -17.73
CA ALA A 746 -14.12 24.68 -17.95
C ALA A 746 -14.29 24.21 -19.42
N GLY A 747 -13.37 23.36 -19.92
CA GLY A 747 -13.69 22.33 -20.91
C GLY A 747 -12.82 22.23 -22.19
N LEU A 748 -12.03 21.14 -22.27
CA LEU A 748 -11.61 20.37 -23.47
C LEU A 748 -10.84 21.06 -24.63
N LEU A 749 -9.60 20.61 -24.90
CA LEU A 749 -9.23 19.80 -26.10
C LEU A 749 -7.72 19.47 -26.15
N TRP A 750 -7.44 18.31 -26.74
CA TRP A 750 -6.12 17.73 -27.02
C TRP A 750 -5.34 18.49 -28.12
N GLY A 751 -4.00 18.50 -27.98
CA GLY A 751 -3.05 18.38 -29.10
C GLY A 751 -2.42 19.67 -29.64
N ALA A 752 -1.17 19.95 -29.26
CA ALA A 752 -0.03 20.17 -30.15
C ALA A 752 1.22 20.64 -29.38
N ARG A 753 2.36 20.03 -29.74
CA ARG A 753 3.72 20.37 -29.32
C ARG A 753 4.05 21.85 -29.57
N ALA A 754 4.74 22.48 -28.62
CA ALA A 754 5.79 23.46 -28.94
C ALA A 754 6.81 23.52 -27.80
N MET A 755 8.08 23.46 -28.19
CA MET A 755 9.27 23.57 -27.35
C MET A 755 9.29 24.86 -26.53
N GLY A 756 9.84 24.78 -25.33
CA GLY A 756 10.15 25.93 -24.47
C GLY A 756 11.02 25.50 -23.30
N THR A 757 12.30 25.28 -23.58
CA THR A 757 13.39 25.12 -22.63
C THR A 757 13.39 26.20 -21.53
N VAL A 758 13.37 25.81 -20.26
CA VAL A 758 14.15 26.46 -19.19
C VAL A 758 14.72 25.37 -18.30
N ALA A 759 16.03 25.14 -18.43
CA ALA A 759 16.82 24.29 -17.57
C ALA A 759 17.23 25.05 -16.30
N GLY A 760 17.08 24.39 -15.15
CA GLY A 760 17.71 24.74 -13.89
C GLY A 760 18.31 23.48 -13.28
N PHE A 761 19.53 23.15 -13.71
CA PHE A 761 20.37 22.05 -13.21
C PHE A 761 20.96 22.37 -11.83
N VAL A 762 21.08 21.37 -10.94
CA VAL A 762 22.34 21.04 -10.24
C VAL A 762 22.41 19.53 -9.94
N ARG A 763 23.23 18.78 -10.69
CA ARG A 763 23.97 17.63 -10.16
C ARG A 763 25.40 17.66 -10.70
N SER A 764 26.34 17.58 -9.77
CA SER A 764 27.78 17.72 -9.92
C SER A 764 28.45 16.50 -10.55
N ARG A 765 29.37 16.71 -11.50
CA ARG A 765 30.55 15.85 -11.71
C ARG A 765 31.70 16.63 -12.35
N ALA A 766 32.89 16.34 -11.84
CA ALA A 766 34.19 17.00 -12.02
C ALA A 766 34.86 16.70 -13.39
N PRO A 767 35.93 17.43 -13.78
CA PRO A 767 36.21 17.80 -15.17
C PRO A 767 37.29 16.97 -15.86
N ARG A 768 37.29 16.97 -17.20
CA ARG A 768 38.51 16.79 -18.02
C ARG A 768 38.57 17.81 -19.15
N ARG A 769 39.78 18.35 -19.30
CA ARG A 769 40.22 19.46 -20.16
C ARG A 769 39.96 19.20 -21.65
N GLN A 770 39.52 20.25 -22.34
CA GLN A 770 39.72 20.46 -23.78
C GLN A 770 40.99 21.29 -23.97
N ASP A 771 41.84 20.85 -24.91
CA ASP A 771 42.78 21.72 -25.62
C ASP A 771 42.20 22.06 -27.00
N SER A 772 42.02 23.37 -27.18
CA SER A 772 42.23 24.20 -28.38
C SER A 772 41.68 23.80 -29.76
N ALA A 773 40.79 24.69 -30.22
CA ALA A 773 40.88 25.51 -31.45
C ALA A 773 40.71 24.83 -32.82
N SER A 774 39.54 25.05 -33.44
CA SER A 774 39.31 26.15 -34.40
C SER A 774 37.83 26.23 -34.74
#